data_AF-A0A8I2ZH81-F1
#
_entry.id   AF-A0A8I2ZH81-F1
#
_cell.length_a   1.000
_cell.length_b   1.000
_cell.length_c   1.000
_cell.angle_alpha   90.00
_cell.angle_beta   90.00
_cell.angle_gamma   90.00
#
_symmetry.space_group_name_H-M   'P 1'
#
loop_
_entity.id
_entity.type
_entity.pdbx_description
1 polymer ?
#
loop_
_entity_poly.entity_id
_entity_poly.type
_entity_poly.pdbx_seq_one_letter_code
_entity_poly.pdbx_strand_id
1 'polypeptide(L)'
;MWQHIDELRTSIRHARSGIPQRVSLQGNAIGDLHHHHQHRHNARQDLSPGTDLQLFQPRAAPIDDSLLATCATETVLFTLTLLAPRTTTSTHADGTYSASSVPIFAPNETVPVTTRVVETGVAQIPATLSDKRPETTGVVDSGLDLKGKVTSIPIIQAPITTPTSLIRTVSNSTATSVIVDDPISTVTMPSGDIFADPIATAAPPSQFQIRNDHPVEKKGVNSTTPLQTNKFFGNFLVGSQSAPAFTHPYSVAWAAGKGAAGSWGMAISHIEASQRVFGKARPGSGGEASYFINPIGIQSLIVSSKDLGKDTIIATDSITAFSARVHLRPNATAMPAVSFPLVQGMAFVTAQFAGAIPVIQSGVFFRNVTKVTADPKPGVAKFNFHLEDGRTWRIYAYATKGDPLELQVINNGYAEAKNPFYGIIQVAKDPGNAEALYDEAAGVFPTTVVLSGSTRNKAGSYTFKFAKDGHQQGKLVMYALPHHVESFDDNTRAAVREVKLQTTTKGIATAVMADQWTMVEQNLPLDMTFAPWDPERGTMTKMSDEARALIRGIAVQEASQNMAAQSDLDSMYFSGKALAKFAIMLTVINDLLDDRKLAEPALGKLKQAFARFAANKQKFPLVYERSWGGLVSSASYVTGNSGADFGNTYYNDHHFHYAYHVLAAAVIGHLDPSWIPENKAYVNLLVRDFANPSIHDMYFPQSRSFDWFHGHSWAQGLFESYDGKDQESSSEDMMQAYAIKMWGTVSGDAKMAARGNLMLSVQARSLQHYYLYTKDNKVQPAQFIGNKVAGILFENKIDHTTYFGANIEFIQGIHMIPLLPSSPLVRTRQFVQEEWDVYFSDGRAQDIQGGWKGIIFGNLATLNPKAAWDFFNSTNFDPSWIDGGASLTWYLAYSAVLGGV
;
A
#
# COMPACT_ATOMS: atom_id res chain seq x y z
N MET A 1 37.34 -32.38 30.86
CA MET A 1 38.72 -32.90 30.77
C MET A 1 38.64 -34.12 29.86
N TRP A 2 39.26 -34.08 28.65
CA TRP A 2 39.27 -35.14 27.62
C TRP A 2 37.89 -35.43 26.97
N GLN A 3 37.71 -35.27 25.65
CA GLN A 3 38.02 -36.18 24.51
C GLN A 3 37.08 -37.43 24.48
N HIS A 4 36.19 -37.73 23.51
CA HIS A 4 36.08 -37.53 22.03
C HIS A 4 36.78 -38.64 21.21
N ILE A 5 36.21 -39.06 20.05
CA ILE A 5 36.75 -40.05 19.03
C ILE A 5 36.67 -41.53 19.49
N ASP A 6 36.35 -42.61 18.73
CA ASP A 6 35.96 -42.93 17.31
C ASP A 6 34.94 -44.13 17.33
N GLU A 7 34.02 -44.40 16.39
CA GLU A 7 34.02 -44.82 14.94
C GLU A 7 34.12 -46.35 14.64
N LEU A 8 33.65 -46.78 13.44
CA LEU A 8 33.69 -48.15 12.82
C LEU A 8 32.84 -49.31 13.43
N ARG A 9 32.44 -50.39 12.70
CA ARG A 9 31.82 -50.51 11.34
C ARG A 9 31.21 -51.94 11.11
N THR A 10 30.05 -52.02 10.45
CA THR A 10 29.47 -53.12 9.62
C THR A 10 29.73 -54.63 9.91
N SER A 11 28.63 -55.41 9.99
CA SER A 11 28.57 -56.85 9.61
C SER A 11 27.33 -57.13 8.73
N ILE A 12 27.27 -58.26 8.01
CA ILE A 12 26.53 -58.40 6.73
C ILE A 12 25.82 -59.76 6.55
N ARG A 13 24.54 -59.72 6.12
CA ARG A 13 23.69 -60.84 5.55
C ARG A 13 23.34 -61.98 6.53
N HIS A 14 22.29 -62.82 6.35
CA HIS A 14 21.15 -62.97 5.41
C HIS A 14 20.08 -63.86 6.14
N ALA A 15 18.80 -64.05 5.80
CA ALA A 15 17.84 -63.50 4.80
C ALA A 15 16.40 -63.96 5.21
N ARG A 16 15.39 -63.79 4.32
CA ARG A 16 13.94 -64.13 4.45
C ARG A 16 13.12 -63.16 5.34
N SER A 17 11.81 -62.94 5.14
CA SER A 17 10.96 -63.02 3.92
C SER A 17 9.55 -62.45 4.24
N GLY A 18 8.95 -61.65 3.38
CA GLY A 18 7.52 -61.31 3.47
C GLY A 18 7.12 -59.94 2.92
N ILE A 19 6.29 -59.92 1.88
CA ILE A 19 5.58 -58.73 1.36
C ILE A 19 4.13 -59.18 1.06
N PRO A 20 3.13 -58.39 1.44
CA PRO A 20 2.01 -58.08 0.54
C PRO A 20 1.91 -56.55 0.37
N GLN A 21 2.10 -55.97 -0.82
CA GLN A 21 1.26 -55.97 -2.04
C GLN A 21 -0.07 -55.21 -1.93
N ARG A 22 -0.39 -54.52 -3.03
CA ARG A 22 -1.57 -53.66 -3.23
C ARG A 22 -2.83 -54.49 -3.43
N VAL A 23 -3.98 -53.88 -3.15
CA VAL A 23 -5.26 -54.25 -3.78
C VAL A 23 -5.74 -53.07 -4.64
N SER A 24 -6.32 -53.40 -5.79
CA SER A 24 -7.00 -52.48 -6.71
C SER A 24 -8.29 -53.15 -7.16
N LEU A 25 -9.39 -52.40 -7.22
CA LEU A 25 -10.64 -52.88 -7.82
C LEU A 25 -11.28 -51.79 -8.68
N GLN A 26 -11.61 -52.15 -9.92
CA GLN A 26 -12.56 -51.48 -10.78
C GLN A 26 -13.89 -52.26 -10.74
N GLY A 27 -15.02 -51.62 -11.06
CA GLY A 27 -16.27 -52.33 -11.30
C GLY A 27 -17.51 -51.45 -11.33
N ASN A 28 -18.05 -51.19 -12.53
CA ASN A 28 -19.38 -50.60 -12.72
C ASN A 28 -20.44 -51.71 -12.90
N ALA A 29 -21.69 -51.48 -12.48
CA ALA A 29 -22.89 -51.70 -13.32
C ALA A 29 -24.24 -51.35 -12.62
N ILE A 30 -24.96 -50.39 -13.20
CA ILE A 30 -26.39 -50.43 -13.63
C ILE A 30 -27.45 -51.13 -12.74
N GLY A 31 -28.57 -50.42 -12.48
CA GLY A 31 -29.86 -50.99 -12.06
C GLY A 31 -30.94 -49.93 -11.78
N ASP A 32 -31.97 -49.84 -12.61
CA ASP A 32 -33.05 -48.84 -12.54
C ASP A 32 -34.18 -49.17 -11.54
N LEU A 33 -34.96 -48.16 -11.12
CA LEU A 33 -36.43 -48.15 -11.29
C LEU A 33 -37.10 -46.77 -11.02
N HIS A 34 -38.31 -46.57 -11.55
CA HIS A 34 -39.05 -45.30 -11.59
C HIS A 34 -40.01 -45.07 -10.40
N HIS A 35 -40.34 -43.80 -10.13
CA HIS A 35 -41.69 -43.20 -10.29
C HIS A 35 -41.59 -41.67 -10.07
N HIS A 36 -41.76 -40.78 -11.06
CA HIS A 36 -43.00 -40.30 -11.68
C HIS A 36 -44.04 -39.64 -10.75
N HIS A 37 -44.26 -38.33 -10.95
CA HIS A 37 -45.59 -37.73 -11.13
C HIS A 37 -45.50 -36.46 -12.00
N GLN A 38 -46.60 -36.06 -12.67
CA GLN A 38 -46.64 -34.96 -13.66
C GLN A 38 -47.60 -33.82 -13.27
N HIS A 39 -47.41 -32.64 -13.89
CA HIS A 39 -48.33 -31.48 -13.85
C HIS A 39 -49.70 -31.76 -14.49
N ARG A 40 -50.73 -30.96 -14.12
CA ARG A 40 -51.56 -30.20 -15.09
C ARG A 40 -52.41 -29.07 -14.45
N HIS A 41 -53.07 -28.28 -15.31
CA HIS A 41 -53.67 -26.95 -15.04
C HIS A 41 -55.15 -26.97 -14.61
N ASN A 42 -55.60 -25.85 -14.02
CA ASN A 42 -56.74 -24.97 -14.43
C ASN A 42 -56.65 -23.66 -13.58
N ALA A 43 -56.89 -22.42 -14.07
CA ALA A 43 -58.11 -21.79 -14.61
C ALA A 43 -59.24 -21.67 -13.55
N ARG A 44 -59.93 -20.53 -13.33
CA ARG A 44 -60.10 -19.27 -14.11
C ARG A 44 -60.78 -18.16 -13.25
N GLN A 45 -60.58 -16.86 -13.57
CA GLN A 45 -61.47 -15.67 -13.30
C GLN A 45 -61.76 -15.30 -11.82
N ASP A 46 -61.99 -14.05 -11.38
CA ASP A 46 -61.98 -12.67 -11.97
C ASP A 46 -61.80 -11.65 -10.79
N LEU A 47 -61.86 -10.29 -10.83
CA LEU A 47 -62.39 -9.29 -11.78
C LEU A 47 -61.54 -7.96 -11.73
N SER A 48 -62.16 -6.75 -11.63
CA SER A 48 -61.54 -5.39 -11.74
C SER A 48 -62.52 -4.31 -11.19
N PRO A 49 -62.35 -2.95 -11.34
CA PRO A 49 -61.21 -2.11 -11.81
C PRO A 49 -60.93 -0.78 -11.01
N GLY A 50 -59.94 0.02 -11.45
CA GLY A 50 -59.78 1.48 -11.19
C GLY A 50 -58.48 1.90 -10.46
N THR A 51 -57.73 2.95 -10.84
CA THR A 51 -57.87 3.97 -11.92
C THR A 51 -56.47 4.48 -12.37
N ASP A 52 -56.37 5.12 -13.54
CA ASP A 52 -55.12 5.47 -14.26
C ASP A 52 -54.23 6.61 -13.71
N LEU A 53 -52.95 6.63 -14.15
CA LEU A 53 -52.34 7.85 -14.73
C LEU A 53 -51.14 7.58 -15.68
N GLN A 54 -51.46 7.56 -16.98
CA GLN A 54 -50.68 7.84 -18.20
C GLN A 54 -49.13 7.88 -18.23
N LEU A 55 -48.56 7.22 -19.24
CA LEU A 55 -47.23 7.49 -19.84
C LEU A 55 -47.40 7.91 -21.32
N PHE A 56 -46.56 8.82 -21.80
CA PHE A 56 -46.61 9.35 -23.19
C PHE A 56 -45.78 8.51 -24.18
N GLN A 57 -46.27 8.38 -25.41
CA GLN A 57 -45.48 8.08 -26.61
C GLN A 57 -45.90 9.01 -27.78
N PRO A 58 -44.95 9.57 -28.54
CA PRO A 58 -45.23 10.18 -29.84
C PRO A 58 -45.17 9.14 -30.98
N ARG A 59 -46.02 9.31 -32.00
CA ARG A 59 -46.06 8.46 -33.20
C ARG A 59 -44.94 8.82 -34.19
N ALA A 60 -44.52 7.84 -34.99
CA ALA A 60 -43.85 8.09 -36.27
C ALA A 60 -44.87 8.46 -37.37
N ALA A 61 -44.40 9.23 -38.36
CA ALA A 61 -45.08 9.51 -39.63
C ALA A 61 -44.03 9.45 -40.77
N PRO A 62 -44.41 9.09 -42.00
CA PRO A 62 -43.46 8.84 -43.08
C PRO A 62 -42.91 10.14 -43.70
N ILE A 63 -41.73 10.05 -44.31
CA ILE A 63 -41.12 11.09 -45.17
C ILE A 63 -40.80 10.48 -46.53
N ASP A 64 -40.86 11.33 -47.56
CA ASP A 64 -40.88 10.99 -48.98
C ASP A 64 -39.50 10.60 -49.57
N ASP A 65 -39.51 9.89 -50.70
CA ASP A 65 -38.37 9.17 -51.25
C ASP A 65 -37.91 9.76 -52.60
N SER A 66 -37.14 10.86 -52.58
CA SER A 66 -36.49 11.40 -53.79
C SER A 66 -35.32 12.36 -53.53
N LEU A 67 -34.08 11.83 -53.56
CA LEU A 67 -32.95 12.39 -54.34
C LEU A 67 -31.68 11.53 -54.16
N LEU A 68 -31.32 10.78 -55.21
CA LEU A 68 -30.10 9.96 -55.24
C LEU A 68 -28.87 10.81 -55.58
N ALA A 69 -27.89 10.86 -54.67
CA ALA A 69 -26.52 11.26 -54.96
C ALA A 69 -25.57 10.24 -54.31
N THR A 70 -24.88 9.45 -55.13
CA THR A 70 -24.11 8.28 -54.68
C THR A 70 -22.75 8.65 -54.10
N CYS A 71 -22.49 8.23 -52.85
CA CYS A 71 -21.14 8.05 -52.34
C CYS A 71 -21.09 6.73 -51.56
N ALA A 72 -20.39 5.73 -52.09
CA ALA A 72 -20.43 4.37 -51.57
C ALA A 72 -19.35 4.14 -50.51
N THR A 73 -19.73 4.23 -49.22
CA THR A 73 -18.91 3.72 -48.10
C THR A 73 -19.39 2.33 -47.71
N GLU A 74 -18.58 1.30 -47.94
CA GLU A 74 -18.88 -0.08 -47.51
C GLU A 74 -18.91 -0.18 -45.97
N THR A 75 -20.11 -0.07 -45.39
CA THR A 75 -20.32 -0.29 -43.94
C THR A 75 -20.34 -1.79 -43.65
N VAL A 76 -19.15 -2.38 -43.51
CA VAL A 76 -19.02 -3.80 -43.14
C VAL A 76 -19.39 -3.98 -41.66
N LEU A 77 -20.64 -4.36 -41.39
CA LEU A 77 -21.05 -4.80 -40.05
C LEU A 77 -20.35 -6.12 -39.70
N PHE A 78 -19.31 -6.05 -38.87
CA PHE A 78 -18.76 -7.21 -38.19
C PHE A 78 -19.42 -7.41 -36.82
N THR A 79 -20.12 -8.52 -36.66
CA THR A 79 -20.71 -8.94 -35.37
C THR A 79 -19.60 -9.31 -34.39
N LEU A 80 -19.32 -8.44 -33.41
CA LEU A 80 -18.29 -8.68 -32.39
C LEU A 80 -18.75 -9.74 -31.38
N THR A 81 -18.54 -11.03 -31.68
CA THR A 81 -18.69 -12.11 -30.70
C THR A 81 -17.58 -12.03 -29.66
N LEU A 82 -17.82 -11.23 -28.62
CA LEU A 82 -17.06 -11.23 -27.37
C LEU A 82 -17.12 -12.63 -26.73
N LEU A 83 -16.10 -13.44 -26.97
CA LEU A 83 -15.84 -14.64 -26.19
C LEU A 83 -15.58 -14.24 -24.74
N ALA A 84 -16.32 -14.83 -23.79
CA ALA A 84 -16.12 -14.57 -22.37
C ALA A 84 -14.67 -14.86 -21.95
N PRO A 85 -14.06 -14.04 -21.08
CA PRO A 85 -12.65 -14.16 -20.73
C PRO A 85 -12.36 -15.51 -20.06
N ARG A 86 -11.47 -16.30 -20.67
CA ARG A 86 -10.90 -17.50 -20.05
C ARG A 86 -9.80 -17.09 -19.08
N THR A 87 -10.19 -16.67 -17.87
CA THR A 87 -9.25 -16.52 -16.75
C THR A 87 -8.64 -17.86 -16.38
N THR A 88 -7.33 -18.05 -16.62
CA THR A 88 -6.56 -19.16 -16.05
C THR A 88 -6.24 -18.85 -14.59
N THR A 89 -7.07 -19.36 -13.68
CA THR A 89 -6.79 -19.34 -12.24
C THR A 89 -5.71 -20.37 -11.90
N SER A 90 -4.55 -19.91 -11.42
CA SER A 90 -3.46 -20.77 -10.96
C SER A 90 -3.20 -20.56 -9.47
N THR A 91 -3.30 -21.62 -8.67
CA THR A 91 -2.95 -21.58 -7.24
C THR A 91 -1.50 -22.08 -7.05
N HIS A 92 -0.53 -21.17 -6.95
CA HIS A 92 0.89 -21.50 -6.79
C HIS A 92 1.49 -20.85 -5.55
N ALA A 93 1.82 -21.66 -4.53
CA ALA A 93 2.38 -21.19 -3.25
C ALA A 93 3.84 -20.69 -3.34
N ASP A 94 4.54 -20.94 -4.45
CA ASP A 94 5.99 -20.66 -4.61
C ASP A 94 6.30 -19.38 -5.42
N GLY A 95 5.30 -18.61 -5.84
CA GLY A 95 5.50 -17.36 -6.61
C GLY A 95 6.12 -17.53 -8.00
N THR A 96 6.22 -18.76 -8.50
CA THR A 96 6.83 -19.12 -9.79
C THR A 96 5.79 -19.13 -10.91
N TYR A 97 5.48 -17.94 -11.44
CA TYR A 97 4.50 -17.76 -12.53
C TYR A 97 4.93 -18.43 -13.83
N SER A 98 4.36 -19.61 -14.10
CA SER A 98 4.32 -20.24 -15.42
C SER A 98 3.20 -19.63 -16.28
N ALA A 99 3.47 -18.44 -16.82
CA ALA A 99 2.81 -18.04 -18.06
C ALA A 99 2.99 -19.15 -19.12
N SER A 100 2.02 -19.31 -20.02
CA SER A 100 1.96 -20.44 -20.97
C SER A 100 3.32 -20.70 -21.62
N SER A 101 3.82 -21.93 -21.53
CA SER A 101 5.22 -22.29 -21.81
C SER A 101 5.61 -22.33 -23.29
N VAL A 102 4.85 -21.63 -24.13
CA VAL A 102 5.06 -21.50 -25.57
C VAL A 102 5.19 -20.00 -25.88
N PRO A 103 6.40 -19.46 -26.11
CA PRO A 103 6.53 -18.12 -26.69
C PRO A 103 5.84 -18.14 -28.06
N ILE A 104 4.81 -17.32 -28.24
CA ILE A 104 3.87 -17.48 -29.35
C ILE A 104 4.50 -17.09 -30.70
N PHE A 105 5.51 -16.21 -30.69
CA PHE A 105 6.25 -15.81 -31.90
C PHE A 105 7.67 -16.38 -31.90
N ALA A 106 8.06 -16.99 -33.01
CA ALA A 106 9.48 -17.11 -33.33
C ALA A 106 10.01 -15.71 -33.73
N PRO A 107 11.21 -15.27 -33.30
CA PRO A 107 11.75 -13.94 -33.65
C PRO A 107 11.89 -13.68 -35.16
N ASN A 108 11.91 -14.73 -35.98
CA ASN A 108 12.07 -14.67 -37.43
C ASN A 108 10.74 -14.78 -38.20
N GLU A 109 9.60 -14.77 -37.50
CA GLU A 109 8.29 -14.95 -38.11
C GLU A 109 7.79 -13.67 -38.77
N THR A 110 7.37 -13.76 -40.03
CA THR A 110 6.96 -12.61 -40.85
C THR A 110 5.57 -12.84 -41.43
N VAL A 111 4.81 -11.76 -41.60
CA VAL A 111 3.51 -11.78 -42.28
C VAL A 111 3.47 -10.71 -43.38
N PRO A 112 2.58 -10.80 -44.38
CA PRO A 112 2.35 -9.71 -45.31
C PRO A 112 1.92 -8.42 -44.56
N VAL A 113 2.70 -7.35 -44.68
CA VAL A 113 2.37 -6.02 -44.13
C VAL A 113 1.94 -5.10 -45.26
N THR A 114 0.68 -4.69 -45.27
CA THR A 114 0.17 -3.71 -46.23
C THR A 114 0.53 -2.31 -45.76
N THR A 115 1.33 -1.59 -46.53
CA THR A 115 1.59 -0.16 -46.28
C THR A 115 0.59 0.69 -47.05
N ARG A 116 -0.04 1.67 -46.40
CA ARG A 116 -0.94 2.67 -47.02
C ARG A 116 -0.60 4.07 -46.53
N VAL A 117 -0.64 5.05 -47.43
CA VAL A 117 -0.74 6.46 -47.02
C VAL A 117 -2.19 6.73 -46.63
N VAL A 118 -2.39 7.33 -45.47
CA VAL A 118 -3.67 7.80 -44.93
C VAL A 118 -3.54 9.28 -44.60
N GLU A 119 -4.66 9.98 -44.40
CA GLU A 119 -4.68 11.44 -44.14
C GLU A 119 -3.75 11.87 -42.99
N THR A 120 -3.64 11.06 -41.95
CA THR A 120 -2.82 11.34 -40.77
C THR A 120 -1.38 10.85 -40.86
N GLY A 121 -1.00 10.01 -41.83
CA GLY A 121 0.26 9.27 -41.73
C GLY A 121 0.51 8.17 -42.76
N VAL A 122 1.52 7.35 -42.47
CA VAL A 122 1.80 6.08 -43.18
C VAL A 122 1.43 4.92 -42.25
N ALA A 123 0.37 4.21 -42.61
CA ALA A 123 -0.15 3.06 -41.90
C ALA A 123 0.48 1.75 -42.38
N GLN A 124 1.03 0.98 -41.45
CA GLN A 124 1.49 -0.40 -41.64
C GLN A 124 0.45 -1.35 -41.02
N ILE A 125 -0.18 -2.18 -41.85
CA ILE A 125 -1.28 -3.08 -41.49
C ILE A 125 -0.80 -4.54 -41.68
N PRO A 126 -0.39 -5.25 -40.61
CA PRO A 126 0.03 -6.65 -40.68
C PRO A 126 -1.16 -7.61 -40.82
N ALA A 127 -1.07 -8.58 -41.73
CA ALA A 127 -2.09 -9.61 -41.91
C ALA A 127 -2.25 -10.49 -40.66
N THR A 128 -3.49 -10.70 -40.21
CA THR A 128 -3.81 -11.42 -38.97
C THR A 128 -3.35 -12.88 -39.01
N LEU A 129 -2.63 -13.30 -37.96
CA LEU A 129 -2.21 -14.68 -37.74
C LEU A 129 -3.39 -15.55 -37.31
N SER A 130 -3.75 -16.55 -38.13
CA SER A 130 -4.95 -17.39 -37.95
C SER A 130 -4.81 -18.50 -36.89
N ASP A 131 -3.57 -18.87 -36.56
CA ASP A 131 -3.21 -19.92 -35.59
C ASP A 131 -3.05 -19.39 -34.16
N LYS A 132 -3.04 -18.05 -33.98
CA LYS A 132 -2.65 -17.36 -32.75
C LYS A 132 -3.76 -16.44 -32.24
N ARG A 133 -3.65 -16.04 -30.97
CA ARG A 133 -4.66 -15.21 -30.29
C ARG A 133 -3.99 -14.16 -29.40
N PRO A 134 -4.52 -12.93 -29.34
CA PRO A 134 -3.98 -11.88 -28.48
C PRO A 134 -4.26 -12.17 -27.00
N GLU A 135 -3.29 -11.91 -26.14
CA GLU A 135 -3.34 -12.15 -24.69
C GLU A 135 -3.95 -10.95 -23.95
N THR A 136 -5.28 -10.84 -23.97
CA THR A 136 -6.03 -9.69 -23.40
C THR A 136 -6.51 -9.87 -21.95
N THR A 137 -6.35 -11.08 -21.39
CA THR A 137 -6.92 -11.46 -20.08
C THR A 137 -5.91 -11.49 -18.94
N GLY A 138 -4.63 -11.76 -19.22
CA GLY A 138 -3.58 -11.93 -18.21
C GLY A 138 -3.82 -13.09 -17.24
N VAL A 139 -3.10 -13.05 -16.12
CA VAL A 139 -3.17 -14.02 -15.01
C VAL A 139 -3.77 -13.34 -13.79
N VAL A 140 -4.54 -14.09 -12.99
CA VAL A 140 -5.12 -13.64 -11.72
C VAL A 140 -4.76 -14.64 -10.63
N ASP A 141 -3.99 -14.19 -9.64
CA ASP A 141 -3.68 -14.95 -8.44
C ASP A 141 -4.52 -14.45 -7.25
N SER A 142 -5.59 -15.19 -6.99
CA SER A 142 -6.48 -14.94 -5.86
C SER A 142 -5.97 -15.50 -4.53
N GLY A 143 -4.72 -15.99 -4.48
CA GLY A 143 -4.07 -16.38 -3.22
C GLY A 143 -3.64 -15.16 -2.40
N LEU A 144 -3.62 -15.31 -1.07
CA LEU A 144 -2.90 -14.38 -0.20
C LEU A 144 -1.50 -14.95 0.03
N ASP A 145 -0.45 -14.22 -0.36
CA ASP A 145 0.91 -14.63 -0.06
C ASP A 145 1.19 -14.42 1.45
N LEU A 146 1.59 -15.50 2.13
CA LEU A 146 1.90 -15.53 3.55
C LEU A 146 3.42 -15.54 3.81
N LYS A 147 4.24 -15.46 2.77
CA LYS A 147 5.70 -15.57 2.85
C LYS A 147 6.32 -14.39 3.60
N GLY A 148 6.88 -14.67 4.79
CA GLY A 148 7.41 -13.63 5.69
C GLY A 148 6.34 -12.82 6.41
N LYS A 149 5.06 -13.20 6.28
CA LYS A 149 3.93 -12.65 7.02
C LYS A 149 3.61 -13.55 8.21
N VAL A 150 3.15 -12.95 9.30
CA VAL A 150 2.79 -13.69 10.52
C VAL A 150 1.28 -13.92 10.55
N THR A 151 0.90 -15.17 10.73
CA THR A 151 -0.50 -15.61 10.78
C THR A 151 -1.05 -15.73 12.20
N SER A 152 -0.31 -15.25 13.22
CA SER A 152 -0.80 -15.16 14.59
C SER A 152 -1.55 -13.85 14.81
N ILE A 153 -2.54 -13.88 15.71
CA ILE A 153 -3.46 -12.76 15.92
C ILE A 153 -2.71 -11.60 16.62
N PRO A 154 -2.75 -10.36 16.10
CA PRO A 154 -1.89 -9.23 16.52
C PRO A 154 -2.38 -8.49 17.78
N ILE A 155 -3.08 -9.18 18.67
CA ILE A 155 -3.46 -8.74 20.02
C ILE A 155 -2.77 -9.63 21.08
N ILE A 156 -2.47 -9.07 22.25
CA ILE A 156 -1.84 -9.83 23.35
C ILE A 156 -2.93 -10.62 24.06
N GLN A 157 -3.08 -11.90 23.69
CA GLN A 157 -4.10 -12.81 24.21
C GLN A 157 -3.77 -13.43 25.59
N ALA A 158 -2.54 -13.22 26.09
CA ALA A 158 -2.14 -13.74 27.39
C ALA A 158 -2.94 -13.03 28.52
N PRO A 159 -3.62 -13.77 29.42
CA PRO A 159 -4.42 -13.17 30.49
C PRO A 159 -3.60 -12.19 31.33
N ILE A 160 -4.09 -10.95 31.45
CA ILE A 160 -3.44 -9.91 32.23
C ILE A 160 -3.44 -10.35 33.70
N THR A 161 -2.25 -10.60 34.25
CA THR A 161 -2.13 -11.15 35.61
C THR A 161 -2.46 -10.09 36.67
N THR A 162 -3.43 -10.41 37.54
CA THR A 162 -3.78 -9.60 38.71
C THR A 162 -2.53 -9.36 39.58
N PRO A 163 -2.24 -8.12 39.97
CA PRO A 163 -1.07 -7.81 40.80
C PRO A 163 -1.19 -8.46 42.18
N THR A 164 -0.14 -9.14 42.63
CA THR A 164 -0.09 -9.78 43.97
C THR A 164 0.07 -8.78 45.12
N SER A 165 0.37 -7.52 44.81
CA SER A 165 0.41 -6.41 45.76
C SER A 165 0.21 -5.09 45.03
N LEU A 166 -0.38 -4.11 45.69
CA LEU A 166 -0.57 -2.77 45.13
C LEU A 166 0.72 -1.95 45.21
N ILE A 167 0.92 -1.08 44.23
CA ILE A 167 2.03 -0.12 44.22
C ILE A 167 1.87 0.84 45.41
N ARG A 168 2.96 1.04 46.17
CA ARG A 168 2.95 1.96 47.31
C ARG A 168 2.98 3.39 46.79
N THR A 169 1.94 4.17 47.10
CA THR A 169 1.90 5.61 46.86
C THR A 169 2.89 6.33 47.77
N VAL A 170 3.47 7.43 47.29
CA VAL A 170 4.48 8.18 48.04
C VAL A 170 3.82 8.95 49.19
N SER A 171 4.22 8.65 50.43
CA SER A 171 3.66 9.25 51.64
C SER A 171 4.56 10.37 52.17
N ASN A 172 4.12 11.62 51.98
CA ASN A 172 4.67 12.83 52.59
C ASN A 172 6.22 13.00 52.54
N SER A 173 6.84 12.74 51.38
CA SER A 173 8.05 13.47 51.02
C SER A 173 7.66 14.85 50.46
N THR A 174 8.48 15.87 50.71
CA THR A 174 8.40 17.15 49.98
C THR A 174 8.94 16.96 48.58
N ALA A 175 8.11 16.46 47.67
CA ALA A 175 8.36 16.56 46.25
C ALA A 175 8.53 18.05 45.90
N THR A 176 9.70 18.43 45.38
CA THR A 176 9.88 19.77 44.81
C THR A 176 8.94 19.90 43.62
N SER A 177 7.89 20.70 43.80
CA SER A 177 6.86 20.93 42.81
C SER A 177 7.45 21.67 41.60
N VAL A 178 7.91 20.91 40.61
CA VAL A 178 8.03 21.41 39.24
C VAL A 178 6.59 21.55 38.74
N ILE A 179 5.99 22.70 39.03
CA ILE A 179 4.67 23.05 38.53
C ILE A 179 4.84 23.36 37.04
N VAL A 180 4.50 22.39 36.19
CA VAL A 180 4.34 22.61 34.76
C VAL A 180 2.97 23.28 34.55
N ASP A 181 2.88 24.56 34.92
CA ASP A 181 1.68 25.40 34.74
C ASP A 181 1.48 25.82 33.28
N ASP A 182 2.52 25.68 32.44
CA ASP A 182 2.41 25.80 30.99
C ASP A 182 1.77 24.53 30.40
N PRO A 183 0.52 24.56 29.89
CA PRO A 183 0.00 23.46 29.08
C PRO A 183 0.83 23.35 27.81
N ILE A 184 1.34 22.14 27.50
CA ILE A 184 2.25 21.78 26.39
C ILE A 184 2.45 22.93 25.39
N SER A 185 3.44 23.79 25.66
CA SER A 185 3.50 25.14 25.10
C SER A 185 3.40 25.08 23.58
N THR A 186 2.42 25.81 23.00
CA THR A 186 2.05 25.70 21.58
C THR A 186 3.29 25.79 20.70
N VAL A 187 3.67 24.64 20.12
CA VAL A 187 4.95 24.48 19.40
C VAL A 187 5.05 25.57 18.34
N THR A 188 6.03 26.47 18.50
CA THR A 188 6.19 27.61 17.58
C THR A 188 6.45 27.06 16.18
N MET A 189 5.52 27.32 15.27
CA MET A 189 5.49 26.68 13.97
C MET A 189 6.78 26.95 13.20
N PRO A 190 7.48 25.91 12.68
CA PRO A 190 8.81 26.06 12.14
C PRO A 190 8.80 26.90 10.86
N SER A 191 9.71 27.88 10.78
CA SER A 191 9.93 28.65 9.56
C SER A 191 10.70 27.85 8.51
N GLY A 192 10.24 27.91 7.26
CA GLY A 192 10.92 27.29 6.11
C GLY A 192 10.49 25.85 5.87
N ASP A 193 11.32 25.09 5.15
CA ASP A 193 11.01 23.73 4.74
C ASP A 193 11.19 22.73 5.91
N ILE A 194 10.16 21.92 6.16
CA ILE A 194 10.16 20.88 7.18
C ILE A 194 10.88 19.59 6.75
N PHE A 195 11.24 19.46 5.47
CA PHE A 195 11.97 18.29 4.92
C PHE A 195 13.46 18.53 4.65
N ALA A 196 13.93 19.80 4.66
CA ALA A 196 15.32 20.12 4.37
C ALA A 196 16.32 19.42 5.33
N ASP A 197 16.08 19.51 6.64
CA ASP A 197 17.02 19.02 7.66
C ASP A 197 16.69 17.59 8.12
N PRO A 198 17.69 16.70 8.28
CA PRO A 198 17.51 15.38 8.88
C PRO A 198 17.29 15.49 10.40
N ILE A 199 16.65 14.48 10.99
CA ILE A 199 16.40 14.42 12.45
C ILE A 199 17.71 14.37 13.24
N ALA A 200 18.73 13.69 12.71
CA ALA A 200 20.11 13.74 13.15
C ALA A 200 21.02 13.18 12.04
N THR A 201 22.28 13.61 11.99
CA THR A 201 23.32 13.04 11.10
C THR A 201 24.27 12.08 11.82
N ALA A 202 24.11 11.92 13.13
CA ALA A 202 24.96 11.05 13.95
C ALA A 202 24.82 9.56 13.57
N ALA A 203 25.92 8.82 13.67
CA ALA A 203 25.90 7.36 13.51
C ALA A 203 24.97 6.68 14.54
N PRO A 204 24.43 5.49 14.22
CA PRO A 204 23.82 4.60 15.21
C PRO A 204 24.74 4.42 16.43
N PRO A 205 24.23 4.59 17.68
CA PRO A 205 25.03 4.44 18.89
C PRO A 205 25.72 3.07 19.01
N SER A 206 26.87 3.01 19.67
CA SER A 206 27.73 1.82 19.75
C SER A 206 27.12 0.59 20.47
N GLN A 207 25.94 0.75 21.08
CA GLN A 207 25.11 -0.34 21.64
C GLN A 207 24.40 -1.18 20.57
N PHE A 208 24.31 -0.70 19.33
CA PHE A 208 23.75 -1.43 18.20
C PHE A 208 24.88 -2.15 17.48
N GLN A 209 24.82 -3.49 17.42
CA GLN A 209 25.78 -4.25 16.64
C GLN A 209 25.65 -3.87 15.17
N ILE A 210 26.78 -3.60 14.53
CA ILE A 210 26.85 -3.35 13.09
C ILE A 210 26.94 -4.68 12.34
N ARG A 211 26.08 -4.88 11.35
CA ARG A 211 26.17 -5.98 10.37
C ARG A 211 26.53 -5.44 8.99
N ASN A 212 27.22 -6.25 8.20
CA ASN A 212 27.53 -5.96 6.79
C ASN A 212 26.81 -6.93 5.83
N ASP A 213 25.87 -7.72 6.37
CA ASP A 213 25.17 -8.83 5.72
C ASP A 213 23.67 -8.81 6.04
N HIS A 214 22.86 -9.28 5.11
CA HIS A 214 21.40 -9.34 5.21
C HIS A 214 20.87 -10.61 4.50
N PRO A 215 19.81 -11.28 4.99
CA PRO A 215 19.32 -12.53 4.39
C PRO A 215 18.82 -12.38 2.94
N VAL A 216 18.31 -11.21 2.56
CA VAL A 216 17.94 -10.88 1.18
C VAL A 216 19.10 -10.18 0.47
N GLU A 217 19.58 -10.81 -0.60
CA GLU A 217 20.56 -10.29 -1.55
C GLU A 217 20.04 -9.04 -2.28
N LYS A 218 20.91 -8.03 -2.44
CA LYS A 218 20.67 -6.90 -3.35
C LYS A 218 20.91 -7.32 -4.80
N LYS A 219 19.87 -7.30 -5.64
CA LYS A 219 20.01 -7.58 -7.08
C LYS A 219 20.01 -6.30 -7.90
N GLY A 220 20.84 -6.28 -8.95
CA GLY A 220 20.98 -5.17 -9.89
C GLY A 220 21.59 -3.87 -9.36
N VAL A 221 21.79 -3.71 -8.04
CA VAL A 221 22.26 -2.45 -7.42
C VAL A 221 23.67 -2.58 -6.87
N ASN A 222 24.57 -1.71 -7.32
CA ASN A 222 25.87 -1.49 -6.69
C ASN A 222 25.85 -0.17 -5.89
N SER A 223 25.39 -0.22 -4.64
CA SER A 223 25.40 0.92 -3.72
C SER A 223 25.88 0.54 -2.32
N THR A 224 26.60 1.48 -1.71
CA THR A 224 27.06 1.49 -0.32
C THR A 224 26.28 2.47 0.57
N THR A 225 25.35 3.24 0.01
CA THR A 225 24.42 4.11 0.76
C THR A 225 23.18 3.32 1.19
N PRO A 226 22.41 3.81 2.19
CA PRO A 226 21.09 3.27 2.49
C PRO A 226 20.18 3.25 1.26
N LEU A 227 19.36 2.21 1.14
CA LEU A 227 18.46 1.94 0.03
C LEU A 227 17.01 1.89 0.51
N GLN A 228 16.11 2.21 -0.42
CA GLN A 228 14.66 2.08 -0.20
C GLN A 228 14.23 0.62 -0.18
N THR A 229 13.42 0.27 0.82
CA THR A 229 12.95 -1.10 1.09
C THR A 229 11.44 -1.25 0.84
N ASN A 230 10.64 -0.21 1.10
CA ASN A 230 9.17 -0.25 1.11
C ASN A 230 8.57 0.68 0.02
N LYS A 231 9.11 0.65 -1.21
CA LYS A 231 8.66 1.47 -2.35
C LYS A 231 8.27 0.63 -3.58
N PHE A 232 7.46 1.20 -4.48
CA PHE A 232 6.83 0.56 -5.65
C PHE A 232 7.81 -0.19 -6.58
N PHE A 233 9.06 0.28 -6.70
CA PHE A 233 10.09 -0.35 -7.54
C PHE A 233 10.83 -1.52 -6.87
N GLY A 234 10.49 -1.86 -5.61
CA GLY A 234 11.24 -2.83 -4.79
C GLY A 234 11.43 -4.19 -5.45
N ASN A 235 10.47 -4.64 -6.26
CA ASN A 235 10.56 -5.89 -7.03
C ASN A 235 11.79 -5.94 -7.96
N PHE A 236 12.26 -4.81 -8.51
CA PHE A 236 13.49 -4.78 -9.32
C PHE A 236 14.78 -4.91 -8.51
N LEU A 237 14.72 -4.98 -7.18
CA LEU A 237 15.89 -5.05 -6.29
C LEU A 237 16.08 -6.44 -5.65
N VAL A 238 15.09 -7.33 -5.76
CA VAL A 238 15.03 -8.63 -5.05
C VAL A 238 14.50 -9.75 -5.95
N GLY A 239 14.50 -11.00 -5.45
CA GLY A 239 13.76 -12.10 -6.07
C GLY A 239 14.18 -12.45 -7.50
N SER A 240 13.22 -12.53 -8.41
CA SER A 240 13.39 -12.76 -9.85
C SER A 240 13.53 -11.49 -10.68
N GLN A 241 13.26 -10.31 -10.10
CA GLN A 241 13.18 -9.02 -10.78
C GLN A 241 12.16 -8.97 -11.94
N SER A 242 11.18 -9.90 -11.96
CA SER A 242 10.14 -9.99 -13.00
C SER A 242 8.70 -9.76 -12.50
N ALA A 243 8.50 -9.62 -11.18
CA ALA A 243 7.25 -9.08 -10.63
C ALA A 243 7.08 -7.57 -10.97
N PRO A 244 5.84 -7.04 -11.12
CA PRO A 244 5.63 -5.69 -11.61
C PRO A 244 5.95 -4.59 -10.58
N ALA A 245 6.30 -3.40 -11.06
CA ALA A 245 6.32 -2.16 -10.29
C ALA A 245 5.12 -1.28 -10.68
N PHE A 246 4.36 -0.79 -9.71
CA PHE A 246 3.09 -0.10 -9.94
C PHE A 246 3.27 1.42 -9.85
N THR A 247 3.68 2.03 -10.96
CA THR A 247 3.85 3.50 -11.03
C THR A 247 2.55 4.28 -10.94
N HIS A 248 1.42 3.66 -11.32
CA HIS A 248 0.08 4.24 -11.41
C HIS A 248 -0.03 5.43 -12.40
N PRO A 249 -0.85 5.35 -13.46
CA PRO A 249 -1.82 4.30 -13.78
C PRO A 249 -1.20 3.05 -14.43
N TYR A 250 0.08 3.09 -14.80
CA TYR A 250 0.79 1.96 -15.42
C TYR A 250 1.44 1.03 -14.39
N SER A 251 1.49 -0.26 -14.73
CA SER A 251 2.45 -1.20 -14.17
C SER A 251 3.50 -1.58 -15.22
N VAL A 252 4.74 -1.78 -14.78
CA VAL A 252 5.86 -2.18 -15.64
C VAL A 252 6.57 -3.39 -15.06
N ALA A 253 6.97 -4.35 -15.90
CA ALA A 253 7.60 -5.60 -15.48
C ALA A 253 8.65 -6.05 -16.50
N TRP A 254 9.76 -6.61 -16.05
CA TRP A 254 10.71 -7.25 -16.97
C TRP A 254 10.10 -8.55 -17.51
N ALA A 255 9.99 -8.66 -18.84
CA ALA A 255 9.32 -9.79 -19.46
C ALA A 255 10.11 -11.11 -19.34
N ALA A 256 11.44 -11.06 -19.17
CA ALA A 256 12.30 -12.22 -18.84
C ALA A 256 12.10 -13.48 -19.71
N GLY A 257 11.75 -13.31 -20.99
CA GLY A 257 11.46 -14.40 -21.93
C GLY A 257 10.06 -15.02 -21.79
N LYS A 258 9.19 -14.49 -20.93
CA LYS A 258 7.85 -14.99 -20.59
C LYS A 258 6.74 -14.26 -21.34
N GLY A 259 5.51 -14.79 -21.25
CA GLY A 259 4.29 -14.21 -21.85
C GLY A 259 4.22 -14.35 -23.37
N ALA A 260 3.08 -14.00 -23.99
CA ALA A 260 2.85 -14.23 -25.41
C ALA A 260 3.95 -13.69 -26.36
N ALA A 261 4.59 -12.56 -26.04
CA ALA A 261 5.62 -11.97 -26.88
C ALA A 261 7.05 -12.55 -26.65
N GLY A 262 7.26 -13.38 -25.62
CA GLY A 262 8.55 -14.03 -25.33
C GLY A 262 9.74 -13.06 -25.14
N SER A 263 9.47 -11.80 -24.77
CA SER A 263 10.45 -10.72 -24.86
C SER A 263 11.39 -10.64 -23.66
N TRP A 264 12.56 -10.03 -23.86
CA TRP A 264 13.53 -9.66 -22.82
C TRP A 264 13.46 -8.17 -22.44
N GLY A 265 12.53 -7.42 -23.05
CA GLY A 265 12.27 -6.01 -22.79
C GLY A 265 11.45 -5.72 -21.52
N MET A 266 11.09 -4.45 -21.34
CA MET A 266 10.19 -3.99 -20.29
C MET A 266 8.75 -4.02 -20.81
N ALA A 267 7.92 -4.89 -20.24
CA ALA A 267 6.49 -4.93 -20.51
C ALA A 267 5.77 -3.78 -19.79
N ILE A 268 4.77 -3.22 -20.47
CA ILE A 268 3.94 -2.11 -20.03
C ILE A 268 2.49 -2.57 -20.05
N SER A 269 1.79 -2.35 -18.94
CA SER A 269 0.37 -2.67 -18.81
C SER A 269 -0.42 -1.51 -18.21
N HIS A 270 -1.71 -1.47 -18.56
CA HIS A 270 -2.72 -0.62 -17.93
C HIS A 270 -4.04 -1.38 -17.92
N ILE A 271 -4.55 -1.67 -16.72
CA ILE A 271 -5.74 -2.48 -16.51
C ILE A 271 -7.00 -1.62 -16.46
N GLU A 272 -8.02 -2.04 -17.20
CA GLU A 272 -9.32 -1.40 -17.26
C GLU A 272 -10.26 -1.88 -16.14
N ALA A 273 -11.21 -1.03 -15.74
CA ALA A 273 -12.23 -1.42 -14.76
C ALA A 273 -13.06 -2.66 -15.20
N SER A 274 -13.14 -2.94 -16.50
CA SER A 274 -13.78 -4.12 -17.10
C SER A 274 -12.89 -5.38 -17.15
N GLN A 275 -11.60 -5.28 -16.86
CA GLN A 275 -10.66 -6.40 -16.76
C GLN A 275 -10.45 -6.87 -15.30
N ARG A 276 -10.81 -6.03 -14.33
CA ARG A 276 -10.78 -6.34 -12.89
C ARG A 276 -11.64 -7.56 -12.57
N VAL A 277 -11.08 -8.49 -11.80
CA VAL A 277 -11.79 -9.68 -11.29
C VAL A 277 -12.18 -9.46 -9.83
N PHE A 278 -13.39 -9.90 -9.49
CA PHE A 278 -13.95 -9.81 -8.14
C PHE A 278 -14.04 -11.19 -7.49
N GLY A 279 -13.71 -11.26 -6.20
CA GLY A 279 -13.90 -12.45 -5.39
C GLY A 279 -15.38 -12.75 -5.15
N LYS A 280 -15.69 -14.00 -4.79
CA LYS A 280 -17.05 -14.37 -4.35
C LYS A 280 -17.41 -13.59 -3.09
N ALA A 281 -18.68 -13.27 -2.91
CA ALA A 281 -19.12 -12.67 -1.66
C ALA A 281 -18.92 -13.62 -0.47
N ARG A 282 -18.56 -13.06 0.70
CA ARG A 282 -18.40 -13.85 1.92
C ARG A 282 -19.79 -14.21 2.47
N PRO A 283 -20.05 -15.45 2.92
CA PRO A 283 -21.32 -15.77 3.57
C PRO A 283 -21.54 -14.85 4.78
N GLY A 284 -22.64 -14.08 4.76
CA GLY A 284 -22.96 -13.12 5.82
C GLY A 284 -22.45 -11.69 5.59
N SER A 285 -21.64 -11.41 4.56
CA SER A 285 -21.57 -10.04 4.01
C SER A 285 -22.80 -9.78 3.13
N GLY A 286 -23.14 -8.51 2.90
CA GLY A 286 -24.35 -8.04 2.20
C GLY A 286 -24.40 -8.33 0.69
N GLY A 287 -23.46 -9.12 0.17
CA GLY A 287 -23.29 -9.42 -1.25
C GLY A 287 -22.02 -8.83 -1.88
N GLU A 288 -21.21 -8.12 -1.09
CA GLU A 288 -19.94 -7.53 -1.52
C GLU A 288 -18.88 -8.57 -1.82
N ALA A 289 -18.04 -8.31 -2.83
CA ALA A 289 -16.94 -9.17 -3.21
C ALA A 289 -15.89 -9.28 -2.09
N SER A 290 -15.37 -10.49 -1.83
CA SER A 290 -14.33 -10.70 -0.82
C SER A 290 -13.02 -9.97 -1.14
N TYR A 291 -12.72 -9.78 -2.42
CA TYR A 291 -11.57 -9.04 -2.93
C TYR A 291 -11.91 -8.40 -4.28
N PHE A 292 -11.08 -7.48 -4.74
CA PHE A 292 -10.93 -7.24 -6.17
C PHE A 292 -9.45 -7.18 -6.56
N ILE A 293 -9.13 -7.74 -7.72
CA ILE A 293 -7.77 -7.91 -8.22
C ILE A 293 -7.71 -7.54 -9.70
N ASN A 294 -6.58 -6.96 -10.12
CA ASN A 294 -6.34 -6.58 -11.49
C ASN A 294 -5.41 -7.62 -12.15
N PRO A 295 -5.74 -8.16 -13.34
CA PRO A 295 -4.90 -9.18 -13.98
C PRO A 295 -3.51 -8.65 -14.35
N ILE A 296 -2.51 -9.48 -14.10
CA ILE A 296 -1.10 -9.20 -14.36
C ILE A 296 -0.59 -9.94 -15.60
N GLY A 297 0.61 -9.61 -16.07
CA GLY A 297 1.25 -10.27 -17.21
C GLY A 297 0.75 -9.84 -18.60
N ILE A 298 -0.29 -8.99 -18.70
CA ILE A 298 -0.77 -8.46 -19.99
C ILE A 298 0.30 -7.59 -20.64
N GLN A 299 0.92 -8.11 -21.69
CA GLN A 299 1.96 -7.43 -22.48
C GLN A 299 1.32 -6.47 -23.50
N SER A 300 0.70 -5.39 -23.03
CA SER A 300 -0.02 -4.42 -23.89
C SER A 300 0.92 -3.80 -24.92
N LEU A 301 2.03 -3.23 -24.43
CA LEU A 301 3.21 -2.92 -25.22
C LEU A 301 4.47 -3.33 -24.44
N ILE A 302 5.55 -3.56 -25.16
CA ILE A 302 6.89 -3.83 -24.61
C ILE A 302 7.88 -2.95 -25.35
N VAL A 303 8.81 -2.34 -24.62
CA VAL A 303 9.99 -1.68 -25.21
C VAL A 303 11.22 -2.52 -24.91
N SER A 304 11.94 -2.89 -25.97
CA SER A 304 13.07 -3.82 -25.97
C SER A 304 14.16 -3.34 -26.93
N SER A 305 15.20 -4.15 -27.09
CA SER A 305 16.20 -4.00 -28.16
C SER A 305 16.56 -5.35 -28.77
N LYS A 306 17.03 -5.34 -30.03
CA LYS A 306 17.65 -6.52 -30.69
C LYS A 306 18.89 -7.04 -29.95
N ASP A 307 19.49 -6.21 -29.09
CA ASP A 307 20.64 -6.56 -28.26
C ASP A 307 20.26 -7.38 -27.02
N LEU A 308 18.96 -7.49 -26.67
CA LEU A 308 18.48 -8.20 -25.48
C LEU A 308 18.10 -9.65 -25.81
N GLY A 309 18.58 -10.58 -24.98
CA GLY A 309 18.29 -12.02 -25.09
C GLY A 309 18.30 -12.71 -23.73
N LYS A 310 18.44 -14.05 -23.74
CA LYS A 310 18.43 -14.91 -22.53
C LYS A 310 19.43 -14.51 -21.42
N ASP A 311 20.52 -13.84 -21.80
CA ASP A 311 21.61 -13.45 -20.89
C ASP A 311 21.42 -12.03 -20.32
N THR A 312 20.27 -11.39 -20.63
CA THR A 312 19.90 -10.05 -20.15
C THR A 312 19.86 -10.01 -18.63
N ILE A 313 20.43 -8.96 -18.04
CA ILE A 313 20.30 -8.67 -16.61
C ILE A 313 19.61 -7.33 -16.35
N ILE A 314 18.96 -7.25 -15.19
CA ILE A 314 18.48 -6.01 -14.59
C ILE A 314 19.59 -5.37 -13.77
N ALA A 315 19.81 -4.07 -13.99
CA ALA A 315 20.52 -3.20 -13.05
C ALA A 315 19.65 -2.00 -12.70
N THR A 316 19.89 -1.36 -11.54
CA THR A 316 19.08 -0.22 -11.09
C THR A 316 19.97 0.87 -10.48
N ASP A 317 19.82 2.12 -10.94
CA ASP A 317 20.48 3.32 -10.39
C ASP A 317 19.45 4.41 -10.01
N SER A 318 19.92 5.59 -9.57
CA SER A 318 19.10 6.79 -9.29
C SER A 318 17.92 6.55 -8.33
N ILE A 319 18.13 5.68 -7.33
CA ILE A 319 17.12 5.28 -6.34
C ILE A 319 16.87 6.41 -5.34
N THR A 320 15.61 6.83 -5.20
CA THR A 320 15.13 7.83 -4.24
C THR A 320 13.82 7.35 -3.59
N ALA A 321 13.24 8.14 -2.68
CA ALA A 321 11.89 7.86 -2.15
C ALA A 321 10.78 7.79 -3.22
N PHE A 322 10.98 8.41 -4.39
CA PHE A 322 9.96 8.63 -5.42
C PHE A 322 10.30 8.00 -6.79
N SER A 323 11.53 7.50 -6.95
CA SER A 323 12.05 7.10 -8.26
C SER A 323 13.10 6.00 -8.19
N ALA A 324 13.22 5.24 -9.28
CA ALA A 324 14.37 4.39 -9.58
C ALA A 324 14.55 4.31 -11.09
N ARG A 325 15.78 4.15 -11.57
CA ARG A 325 16.08 4.00 -13.00
C ARG A 325 16.52 2.57 -13.27
N VAL A 326 15.71 1.84 -14.03
CA VAL A 326 15.91 0.40 -14.31
C VAL A 326 16.56 0.22 -15.67
N HIS A 327 17.60 -0.60 -15.75
CA HIS A 327 18.42 -0.81 -16.93
C HIS A 327 18.30 -2.25 -17.42
N LEU A 328 18.07 -2.43 -18.72
CA LEU A 328 18.19 -3.73 -19.38
C LEU A 328 19.55 -3.81 -20.06
N ARG A 329 20.43 -4.69 -19.56
CA ARG A 329 21.79 -4.87 -20.07
C ARG A 329 21.87 -6.22 -20.79
N PRO A 330 22.37 -6.31 -22.04
CA PRO A 330 22.51 -7.57 -22.79
C PRO A 330 23.22 -8.71 -22.04
N ASN A 331 24.11 -8.35 -21.11
CA ASN A 331 24.76 -9.24 -20.15
C ASN A 331 25.37 -8.36 -19.03
N ALA A 332 26.04 -9.00 -18.05
CA ALA A 332 26.62 -8.34 -16.89
C ALA A 332 27.70 -7.27 -17.18
N THR A 333 28.42 -7.36 -18.31
CA THR A 333 29.52 -6.43 -18.65
C THR A 333 29.11 -5.37 -19.68
N ALA A 334 28.14 -5.66 -20.54
CA ALA A 334 27.62 -4.73 -21.53
C ALA A 334 27.02 -3.44 -20.92
N MET A 335 27.05 -2.34 -21.65
CA MET A 335 26.27 -1.14 -21.30
C MET A 335 24.75 -1.44 -21.39
N PRO A 336 23.88 -0.68 -20.70
CA PRO A 336 22.44 -0.77 -20.92
C PRO A 336 22.07 -0.56 -22.38
N ALA A 337 21.30 -1.48 -22.96
CA ALA A 337 20.72 -1.28 -24.30
C ALA A 337 19.56 -0.28 -24.22
N VAL A 338 18.81 -0.33 -23.12
CA VAL A 338 17.71 0.60 -22.82
C VAL A 338 17.60 0.83 -21.31
N SER A 339 17.23 2.06 -20.91
CA SER A 339 17.05 2.46 -19.50
C SER A 339 15.71 3.14 -19.26
N PHE A 340 15.07 2.86 -18.14
CA PHE A 340 13.72 3.31 -17.80
C PHE A 340 13.74 4.11 -16.49
N PRO A 341 13.70 5.46 -16.52
CA PRO A 341 13.42 6.26 -15.34
C PRO A 341 11.96 6.05 -14.93
N LEU A 342 11.73 5.45 -13.76
CA LEU A 342 10.41 5.21 -13.20
C LEU A 342 10.12 6.20 -12.08
N VAL A 343 8.96 6.87 -12.16
CA VAL A 343 8.45 7.80 -11.15
C VAL A 343 6.95 7.54 -11.00
N GLN A 344 6.43 7.57 -9.78
CA GLN A 344 4.98 7.45 -9.55
C GLN A 344 4.20 8.58 -10.24
N GLY A 345 3.05 8.24 -10.82
CA GLY A 345 2.26 9.18 -11.61
C GLY A 345 2.81 9.48 -13.00
N MET A 346 3.82 8.78 -13.52
CA MET A 346 4.35 9.07 -14.85
C MET A 346 3.29 8.86 -15.95
N ALA A 347 3.06 9.89 -16.78
CA ALA A 347 2.10 9.81 -17.88
C ALA A 347 2.63 9.04 -19.11
N PHE A 348 3.95 8.95 -19.23
CA PHE A 348 4.65 8.16 -20.25
C PHE A 348 5.61 7.19 -19.59
N VAL A 349 5.54 5.90 -19.93
CA VAL A 349 6.68 5.01 -19.70
C VAL A 349 7.78 5.44 -20.67
N THR A 350 8.91 5.89 -20.12
CA THR A 350 10.02 6.44 -20.92
C THR A 350 11.16 5.43 -20.99
N ALA A 351 11.68 5.22 -22.20
CA ALA A 351 12.76 4.30 -22.53
C ALA A 351 13.90 5.05 -23.21
N GLN A 352 15.07 5.11 -22.58
CA GLN A 352 16.24 5.85 -23.04
C GLN A 352 17.20 4.93 -23.80
N PHE A 353 17.56 5.29 -25.04
CA PHE A 353 18.43 4.53 -25.93
C PHE A 353 19.71 5.30 -26.28
N ALA A 354 20.83 4.57 -26.37
CA ALA A 354 22.17 5.13 -26.57
C ALA A 354 22.96 4.40 -27.69
N GLY A 355 22.31 4.07 -28.80
CA GLY A 355 22.92 3.36 -29.93
C GLY A 355 22.61 1.87 -30.03
N ALA A 356 21.73 1.37 -29.17
CA ALA A 356 21.04 0.09 -29.36
C ALA A 356 19.97 0.20 -30.47
N ILE A 357 19.46 -0.92 -30.98
CA ILE A 357 18.37 -0.94 -31.99
C ILE A 357 17.03 -1.19 -31.27
N PRO A 358 16.10 -0.20 -31.19
CA PRO A 358 14.80 -0.40 -30.54
C PRO A 358 13.93 -1.48 -31.17
N VAL A 359 13.20 -2.18 -30.32
CA VAL A 359 12.17 -3.16 -30.67
C VAL A 359 10.91 -2.84 -29.86
N ILE A 360 9.77 -2.74 -30.55
CA ILE A 360 8.44 -2.58 -29.95
C ILE A 360 7.68 -3.88 -30.16
N GLN A 361 7.18 -4.48 -29.08
CA GLN A 361 6.44 -5.74 -29.12
C GLN A 361 5.08 -5.63 -28.41
N SER A 362 4.19 -6.59 -28.65
CA SER A 362 2.93 -6.72 -27.93
C SER A 362 2.47 -8.19 -27.87
N GLY A 363 2.00 -8.63 -26.71
CA GLY A 363 1.23 -9.86 -26.55
C GLY A 363 -0.27 -9.67 -26.87
N VAL A 364 -0.74 -8.43 -26.90
CA VAL A 364 -2.12 -8.04 -27.30
C VAL A 364 -2.25 -7.85 -28.83
N PHE A 365 -1.12 -7.77 -29.53
CA PHE A 365 -0.97 -7.63 -30.99
C PHE A 365 -1.46 -6.29 -31.57
N PHE A 366 -0.75 -5.80 -32.58
CA PHE A 366 -1.12 -4.65 -33.40
C PHE A 366 -2.13 -5.05 -34.47
N ARG A 367 -3.23 -4.30 -34.55
CA ARG A 367 -4.15 -4.27 -35.70
C ARG A 367 -3.62 -3.36 -36.81
N ASN A 368 -3.05 -2.21 -36.42
CA ASN A 368 -2.20 -1.39 -37.30
C ASN A 368 -1.22 -0.52 -36.49
N VAL A 369 -0.17 -0.07 -37.16
CA VAL A 369 0.78 0.92 -36.65
C VAL A 369 0.88 2.07 -37.67
N THR A 370 0.50 3.28 -37.28
CA THR A 370 0.55 4.46 -38.15
C THR A 370 1.62 5.43 -37.68
N LYS A 371 2.64 5.68 -38.51
CA LYS A 371 3.58 6.81 -38.30
C LYS A 371 2.88 8.08 -38.77
N VAL A 372 2.74 9.07 -37.88
CA VAL A 372 2.06 10.34 -38.19
C VAL A 372 2.97 11.22 -39.06
N THR A 373 2.39 11.93 -40.03
CA THR A 373 3.18 12.78 -40.96
C THR A 373 3.56 14.14 -40.35
N ALA A 374 2.72 14.67 -39.45
CA ALA A 374 3.01 15.87 -38.68
C ALA A 374 3.63 15.49 -37.32
N ASP A 375 4.93 15.73 -37.16
CA ASP A 375 5.61 15.58 -35.88
C ASP A 375 5.04 16.61 -34.87
N PRO A 376 4.64 16.21 -33.65
CA PRO A 376 4.10 17.12 -32.64
C PRO A 376 5.09 18.19 -32.16
N LYS A 377 6.40 17.93 -32.28
CA LYS A 377 7.49 18.87 -32.00
C LYS A 377 8.71 18.56 -32.89
N PRO A 378 9.62 19.54 -33.14
CA PRO A 378 10.85 19.29 -33.90
C PRO A 378 11.67 18.11 -33.35
N GLY A 379 11.90 17.11 -34.20
CA GLY A 379 12.68 15.91 -33.83
C GLY A 379 11.95 14.91 -32.92
N VAL A 380 10.64 15.07 -32.69
CA VAL A 380 9.79 14.15 -31.92
C VAL A 380 8.84 13.43 -32.87
N ALA A 381 9.26 12.26 -33.38
CA ALA A 381 8.42 11.43 -34.26
C ALA A 381 7.26 10.79 -33.47
N LYS A 382 6.09 10.66 -34.11
CA LYS A 382 4.85 10.15 -33.47
C LYS A 382 4.30 8.91 -34.18
N PHE A 383 3.91 7.91 -33.41
CA PHE A 383 3.30 6.67 -33.87
C PHE A 383 2.04 6.33 -33.08
N ASN A 384 0.97 5.99 -33.79
CA ASN A 384 -0.27 5.46 -33.21
C ASN A 384 -0.29 3.94 -33.39
N PHE A 385 -0.31 3.22 -32.27
CA PHE A 385 -0.44 1.76 -32.21
C PHE A 385 -1.88 1.42 -31.80
N HIS A 386 -2.65 0.84 -32.73
CA HIS A 386 -3.99 0.33 -32.43
C HIS A 386 -3.90 -1.18 -32.24
N LEU A 387 -4.28 -1.66 -31.07
CA LEU A 387 -4.13 -3.06 -30.67
C LEU A 387 -5.43 -3.87 -30.91
N GLU A 388 -5.35 -5.21 -30.87
CA GLU A 388 -6.52 -6.06 -31.15
C GLU A 388 -7.59 -6.03 -30.04
N ASP A 389 -7.24 -5.61 -28.82
CA ASP A 389 -8.20 -5.29 -27.74
C ASP A 389 -9.00 -3.99 -28.01
N GLY A 390 -8.75 -3.33 -29.14
CA GLY A 390 -9.38 -2.08 -29.56
C GLY A 390 -8.79 -0.84 -28.91
N ARG A 391 -7.70 -0.93 -28.14
CA ARG A 391 -7.09 0.20 -27.45
C ARG A 391 -6.01 0.88 -28.28
N THR A 392 -5.92 2.20 -28.11
CA THR A 392 -4.92 3.04 -28.78
C THR A 392 -3.81 3.36 -27.79
N TRP A 393 -2.58 3.07 -28.20
CA TRP A 393 -1.37 3.49 -27.51
C TRP A 393 -0.60 4.43 -28.44
N ARG A 394 0.04 5.44 -27.86
CA ARG A 394 0.83 6.42 -28.60
C ARG A 394 2.29 6.29 -28.19
N ILE A 395 3.15 6.28 -29.20
CA ILE A 395 4.60 6.23 -29.03
C ILE A 395 5.20 7.50 -29.61
N TYR A 396 5.95 8.22 -28.78
CA TYR A 396 6.69 9.42 -29.17
C TYR A 396 8.19 9.14 -29.08
N ALA A 397 8.93 9.43 -30.15
CA ALA A 397 10.36 9.17 -30.22
C ALA A 397 11.12 10.48 -30.45
N TYR A 398 11.71 11.02 -29.39
CA TYR A 398 12.55 12.22 -29.45
C TYR A 398 14.00 11.80 -29.71
N ALA A 399 14.52 12.12 -30.90
CA ALA A 399 15.91 11.87 -31.27
C ALA A 399 16.82 12.96 -30.69
N THR A 400 17.82 12.58 -29.91
CA THR A 400 18.86 13.50 -29.41
C THR A 400 20.10 13.55 -30.31
N LYS A 401 20.27 12.55 -31.19
CA LYS A 401 21.33 12.51 -32.21
C LYS A 401 20.93 11.58 -33.36
N GLY A 402 21.29 11.96 -34.58
CA GLY A 402 21.07 11.14 -35.78
C GLY A 402 19.66 11.27 -36.33
N ASP A 403 19.24 10.26 -37.10
CA ASP A 403 17.94 10.25 -37.76
C ASP A 403 16.78 10.05 -36.75
N PRO A 404 15.57 10.56 -37.05
CA PRO A 404 14.36 10.18 -36.32
C PRO A 404 14.13 8.66 -36.31
N LEU A 405 13.39 8.17 -35.32
CA LEU A 405 13.03 6.76 -35.26
C LEU A 405 12.18 6.36 -36.49
N GLU A 406 12.61 5.31 -37.20
CA GLU A 406 11.85 4.67 -38.27
C GLU A 406 11.56 3.21 -37.92
N LEU A 407 10.30 2.89 -37.65
CA LEU A 407 9.85 1.54 -37.30
C LEU A 407 9.34 0.78 -38.54
N GLN A 408 9.82 -0.44 -38.72
CA GLN A 408 9.27 -1.43 -39.64
C GLN A 408 8.47 -2.47 -38.85
N VAL A 409 7.19 -2.63 -39.18
CA VAL A 409 6.36 -3.74 -38.69
C VAL A 409 6.80 -5.03 -39.40
N ILE A 410 7.01 -6.10 -38.64
CA ILE A 410 7.42 -7.42 -39.16
C ILE A 410 6.26 -8.41 -39.05
N ASN A 411 5.53 -8.36 -37.94
CA ASN A 411 4.29 -9.10 -37.69
C ASN A 411 3.44 -8.36 -36.65
N ASN A 412 2.25 -8.88 -36.34
CA ASN A 412 1.32 -8.24 -35.39
C ASN A 412 1.88 -8.17 -33.96
N GLY A 413 2.87 -8.98 -33.57
CA GLY A 413 3.50 -8.93 -32.25
C GLY A 413 4.83 -8.15 -32.19
N TYR A 414 5.38 -7.70 -33.33
CA TYR A 414 6.77 -7.25 -33.43
C TYR A 414 7.00 -6.17 -34.50
N ALA A 415 7.59 -5.05 -34.10
CA ALA A 415 8.13 -4.00 -34.96
C ALA A 415 9.53 -3.58 -34.48
N GLU A 416 10.45 -3.32 -35.40
CA GLU A 416 11.83 -2.93 -35.07
C GLU A 416 12.27 -1.65 -35.76
N ALA A 417 13.22 -0.95 -35.14
CA ALA A 417 13.86 0.21 -35.73
C ALA A 417 14.82 -0.22 -36.86
N LYS A 418 14.80 0.52 -37.97
CA LYS A 418 15.70 0.27 -39.11
C LYS A 418 17.18 0.53 -38.79
N ASN A 419 17.44 1.43 -37.84
CA ASN A 419 18.76 1.92 -37.45
C ASN A 419 18.93 1.92 -35.91
N PRO A 420 20.18 1.92 -35.41
CA PRO A 420 20.50 2.30 -34.03
C PRO A 420 19.90 3.66 -33.65
N PHE A 421 19.33 3.77 -32.44
CA PHE A 421 18.64 4.99 -31.99
C PHE A 421 19.35 5.67 -30.80
N TYR A 422 19.40 7.00 -30.83
CA TYR A 422 19.93 7.84 -29.76
C TYR A 422 18.86 8.87 -29.34
N GLY A 423 18.31 8.70 -28.14
CA GLY A 423 17.19 9.52 -27.68
C GLY A 423 16.28 8.78 -26.71
N ILE A 424 15.01 9.18 -26.67
CA ILE A 424 13.99 8.54 -25.85
C ILE A 424 12.80 8.06 -26.68
N ILE A 425 12.21 6.95 -26.27
CA ILE A 425 10.92 6.45 -26.73
C ILE A 425 9.96 6.53 -25.53
N GLN A 426 8.83 7.20 -25.70
CA GLN A 426 7.81 7.41 -24.68
C GLN A 426 6.52 6.70 -25.08
N VAL A 427 5.96 5.89 -24.19
CA VAL A 427 4.75 5.09 -24.43
C VAL A 427 3.65 5.52 -23.47
N ALA A 428 2.48 5.86 -24.00
CA ALA A 428 1.29 6.18 -23.21
C ALA A 428 0.01 5.57 -23.82
N LYS A 429 -0.94 5.18 -22.96
CA LYS A 429 -2.28 4.76 -23.37
C LYS A 429 -3.16 5.98 -23.59
N ASP A 430 -3.89 6.01 -24.70
CA ASP A 430 -4.90 7.03 -24.94
C ASP A 430 -6.30 6.48 -24.54
N PRO A 431 -6.99 7.09 -23.56
CA PRO A 431 -8.39 6.77 -23.24
C PRO A 431 -9.39 7.22 -24.31
N GLY A 432 -8.97 7.98 -25.33
CA GLY A 432 -9.78 8.47 -26.45
C GLY A 432 -9.77 9.99 -26.63
N ASN A 433 -9.17 10.74 -25.69
CA ASN A 433 -9.11 12.21 -25.69
C ASN A 433 -7.73 12.78 -25.34
N ALA A 434 -6.67 11.97 -25.24
CA ALA A 434 -5.38 12.43 -24.74
C ALA A 434 -4.42 12.98 -25.80
N GLU A 435 -4.72 12.83 -27.09
CA GLU A 435 -3.83 13.19 -28.22
C GLU A 435 -3.13 14.55 -28.05
N ALA A 436 -3.88 15.64 -28.00
CA ALA A 436 -3.32 16.99 -27.94
C ALA A 436 -2.52 17.27 -26.65
N LEU A 437 -2.94 16.68 -25.52
CA LEU A 437 -2.21 16.80 -24.25
C LEU A 437 -0.88 16.05 -24.29
N TYR A 438 -0.89 14.84 -24.86
CA TYR A 438 0.32 14.06 -25.03
C TYR A 438 1.25 14.68 -26.09
N ASP A 439 0.73 15.28 -27.16
CA ASP A 439 1.50 16.03 -28.14
C ASP A 439 2.21 17.24 -27.49
N GLU A 440 1.52 18.00 -26.62
CA GLU A 440 2.11 19.13 -25.87
C GLU A 440 3.18 18.65 -24.86
N ALA A 441 3.03 17.49 -24.24
CA ALA A 441 3.98 16.95 -23.27
C ALA A 441 5.12 16.09 -23.87
N ALA A 442 4.95 15.57 -25.10
CA ALA A 442 5.86 14.61 -25.72
C ALA A 442 7.32 15.11 -25.81
N GLY A 443 8.25 14.19 -25.58
CA GLY A 443 9.68 14.44 -25.49
C GLY A 443 10.18 14.74 -24.07
N VAL A 444 9.32 14.93 -23.07
CA VAL A 444 9.70 15.28 -21.68
C VAL A 444 9.21 14.23 -20.69
N PHE A 445 10.05 13.90 -19.71
CA PHE A 445 9.79 12.86 -18.71
C PHE A 445 10.29 13.25 -17.30
N PRO A 446 9.68 12.70 -16.23
CA PRO A 446 10.16 12.91 -14.88
C PRO A 446 11.38 12.01 -14.58
N THR A 447 12.29 12.48 -13.74
CA THR A 447 13.44 11.70 -13.26
C THR A 447 13.39 11.41 -11.76
N THR A 448 12.88 12.36 -10.97
CA THR A 448 12.58 12.19 -9.54
C THR A 448 11.66 13.32 -9.02
N VAL A 449 11.30 13.29 -7.74
CA VAL A 449 10.56 14.35 -7.04
C VAL A 449 11.42 14.92 -5.93
N VAL A 450 11.56 16.25 -5.91
CA VAL A 450 12.05 16.98 -4.74
C VAL A 450 10.83 17.33 -3.88
N LEU A 451 10.69 16.65 -2.75
CA LEU A 451 9.71 16.97 -1.72
C LEU A 451 10.16 18.21 -0.93
N SER A 452 9.23 19.12 -0.69
CA SER A 452 9.36 20.22 0.28
C SER A 452 8.00 20.50 0.90
N GLY A 453 7.95 21.18 2.05
CA GLY A 453 6.68 21.48 2.72
C GLY A 453 6.80 22.43 3.89
N SER A 454 5.69 23.04 4.28
CA SER A 454 5.64 24.07 5.31
C SER A 454 4.35 24.00 6.11
N THR A 455 4.35 24.58 7.31
CA THR A 455 3.14 24.69 8.13
C THR A 455 3.02 26.11 8.69
N ARG A 456 1.82 26.70 8.63
CA ARG A 456 1.53 28.07 9.06
C ARG A 456 0.11 28.15 9.58
N ASN A 457 -0.04 28.56 10.84
CA ASN A 457 -1.32 28.47 11.56
C ASN A 457 -1.87 27.04 11.43
N LYS A 458 -3.19 26.84 11.33
CA LYS A 458 -3.78 25.51 11.09
C LYS A 458 -3.52 24.94 9.68
N ALA A 459 -2.91 25.66 8.75
CA ALA A 459 -2.65 25.16 7.40
C ALA A 459 -1.27 24.49 7.27
N GLY A 460 -1.21 23.39 6.53
CA GLY A 460 0.03 22.75 6.07
C GLY A 460 0.04 22.59 4.56
N SER A 461 1.23 22.55 3.97
CA SER A 461 1.41 22.29 2.54
C SER A 461 2.58 21.35 2.29
N TYR A 462 2.45 20.47 1.30
CA TYR A 462 3.55 19.68 0.74
C TYR A 462 3.58 19.85 -0.77
N THR A 463 4.78 19.81 -1.34
CA THR A 463 5.04 20.17 -2.73
C THR A 463 5.92 19.13 -3.38
N PHE A 464 5.44 18.57 -4.49
CA PHE A 464 6.23 17.75 -5.40
C PHE A 464 6.78 18.65 -6.49
N LYS A 465 8.06 19.00 -6.42
CA LYS A 465 8.76 19.64 -7.53
C LYS A 465 9.41 18.55 -8.36
N PHE A 466 8.91 18.31 -9.57
CA PHE A 466 9.42 17.25 -10.42
C PHE A 466 10.75 17.67 -11.05
N ALA A 467 11.78 16.85 -10.86
CA ALA A 467 12.94 16.89 -11.73
C ALA A 467 12.55 16.26 -13.08
N LYS A 468 12.91 16.90 -14.19
CA LYS A 468 12.56 16.47 -15.54
C LYS A 468 13.73 16.58 -16.50
N ASP A 469 13.68 15.81 -17.58
CA ASP A 469 14.69 15.76 -18.64
C ASP A 469 14.02 15.57 -20.02
N GLY A 470 14.79 15.73 -21.10
CA GLY A 470 14.35 15.57 -22.48
C GLY A 470 14.20 16.87 -23.29
N HIS A 471 13.13 16.95 -24.09
CA HIS A 471 12.93 17.99 -25.10
C HIS A 471 12.65 19.37 -24.47
N GLN A 472 13.52 20.34 -24.77
CA GLN A 472 13.60 21.62 -24.05
C GLN A 472 12.34 22.50 -24.11
N GLN A 473 11.42 22.25 -25.04
CA GLN A 473 10.16 23.01 -25.20
C GLN A 473 8.93 22.28 -24.60
N GLY A 474 9.09 21.10 -24.00
CA GLY A 474 7.97 20.33 -23.45
C GLY A 474 7.61 20.69 -21.99
N LYS A 475 6.31 20.63 -21.68
CA LYS A 475 5.80 20.65 -20.31
C LYS A 475 5.75 19.23 -19.76
N LEU A 476 5.99 19.05 -18.47
CA LEU A 476 5.72 17.77 -17.83
C LEU A 476 4.21 17.57 -17.68
N VAL A 477 3.73 16.34 -17.91
CA VAL A 477 2.38 15.92 -17.52
C VAL A 477 2.48 14.64 -16.68
N MET A 478 1.75 14.63 -15.57
CA MET A 478 1.76 13.56 -14.56
C MET A 478 0.32 13.22 -14.15
N TYR A 479 0.07 11.99 -13.70
CA TYR A 479 -1.23 11.49 -13.24
C TYR A 479 -1.37 11.60 -11.72
N ALA A 480 -2.29 12.44 -11.28
CA ALA A 480 -2.60 12.65 -9.87
C ALA A 480 -3.70 11.70 -9.39
N LEU A 481 -3.45 11.02 -8.27
CA LEU A 481 -4.47 10.23 -7.55
C LEU A 481 -5.57 11.15 -6.97
N PRO A 482 -6.80 10.65 -6.72
CA PRO A 482 -7.93 11.45 -6.24
C PRO A 482 -7.61 12.39 -5.07
N HIS A 483 -6.93 11.89 -4.02
CA HIS A 483 -6.59 12.70 -2.85
C HIS A 483 -5.63 13.88 -3.12
N HIS A 484 -4.82 13.83 -4.19
CA HIS A 484 -4.02 14.98 -4.64
C HIS A 484 -4.93 16.03 -5.31
N VAL A 485 -5.84 15.58 -6.19
CA VAL A 485 -6.75 16.47 -6.94
C VAL A 485 -7.67 17.26 -6.00
N GLU A 486 -8.05 16.68 -4.88
CA GLU A 486 -8.75 17.40 -3.81
C GLU A 486 -7.89 18.43 -3.09
N SER A 487 -6.67 18.07 -2.68
CA SER A 487 -5.80 18.90 -1.84
C SER A 487 -5.03 19.98 -2.60
N PHE A 488 -5.03 19.99 -3.93
CA PHE A 488 -4.30 20.99 -4.74
C PHE A 488 -4.59 22.45 -4.37
N ASP A 489 -3.55 23.27 -4.37
CA ASP A 489 -3.68 24.73 -4.39
C ASP A 489 -4.26 25.22 -5.73
N ASP A 490 -4.71 26.47 -5.79
CA ASP A 490 -5.37 27.02 -6.98
C ASP A 490 -4.47 26.99 -8.24
N ASN A 491 -3.15 27.16 -8.08
CA ASN A 491 -2.19 27.10 -9.18
C ASN A 491 -2.10 25.68 -9.76
N THR A 492 -1.96 24.67 -8.91
CA THR A 492 -1.92 23.26 -9.33
C THR A 492 -3.28 22.81 -9.88
N ARG A 493 -4.38 23.30 -9.30
CA ARG A 493 -5.76 23.03 -9.76
C ARG A 493 -5.99 23.57 -11.18
N ALA A 494 -5.44 24.73 -11.54
CA ALA A 494 -5.47 25.26 -12.90
C ALA A 494 -4.63 24.45 -13.92
N ALA A 495 -3.71 23.59 -13.46
CA ALA A 495 -2.94 22.68 -14.29
C ALA A 495 -3.63 21.33 -14.58
N VAL A 496 -4.75 21.03 -13.93
CA VAL A 496 -5.55 19.80 -14.14
C VAL A 496 -6.14 19.77 -15.55
N ARG A 497 -6.22 18.57 -16.16
CA ARG A 497 -6.77 18.33 -17.51
C ARG A 497 -7.82 17.20 -17.46
N GLU A 498 -8.67 17.13 -18.47
CA GLU A 498 -9.80 16.17 -18.50
C GLU A 498 -9.35 14.71 -18.70
N VAL A 499 -8.14 14.50 -19.22
CA VAL A 499 -7.57 13.18 -19.50
C VAL A 499 -7.40 12.38 -18.20
N LYS A 500 -7.91 11.15 -18.19
CA LYS A 500 -8.01 10.28 -17.02
C LYS A 500 -7.70 8.83 -17.37
N LEU A 501 -7.09 8.11 -16.44
CA LEU A 501 -6.78 6.69 -16.57
C LEU A 501 -7.10 5.93 -15.26
N GLN A 502 -7.52 4.68 -15.39
CA GLN A 502 -7.84 3.81 -14.27
C GLN A 502 -6.55 3.41 -13.56
N THR A 503 -6.54 3.46 -12.23
CA THR A 503 -5.50 2.81 -11.42
C THR A 503 -5.99 1.45 -10.93
N THR A 504 -5.08 0.56 -10.56
CA THR A 504 -5.39 -0.75 -9.98
C THR A 504 -6.27 -0.64 -8.73
N THR A 505 -5.82 0.08 -7.69
CA THR A 505 -6.47 0.14 -6.35
C THR A 505 -6.72 1.54 -5.78
N LYS A 506 -6.46 2.62 -6.54
CA LYS A 506 -6.55 4.02 -6.09
C LYS A 506 -7.57 4.86 -6.89
N GLY A 507 -8.59 4.23 -7.47
CA GLY A 507 -9.62 4.86 -8.30
C GLY A 507 -9.11 5.34 -9.67
N ILE A 508 -9.57 6.50 -10.12
CA ILE A 508 -9.20 7.09 -11.42
C ILE A 508 -8.20 8.22 -11.18
N ALA A 509 -7.02 8.12 -11.81
CA ALA A 509 -6.03 9.18 -11.79
C ALA A 509 -6.32 10.21 -12.90
N THR A 510 -6.04 11.49 -12.62
CA THR A 510 -6.32 12.62 -13.53
C THR A 510 -5.03 13.29 -13.96
N ALA A 511 -4.89 13.62 -15.25
CA ALA A 511 -3.68 14.26 -15.77
C ALA A 511 -3.56 15.71 -15.31
N VAL A 512 -2.33 16.13 -14.97
CA VAL A 512 -1.98 17.48 -14.51
C VAL A 512 -0.70 17.91 -15.24
N MET A 513 -0.76 19.02 -15.96
CA MET A 513 0.34 19.51 -16.79
C MET A 513 1.10 20.65 -16.09
N ALA A 514 1.98 20.26 -15.16
CA ALA A 514 2.84 21.17 -14.41
C ALA A 514 4.15 20.47 -13.99
N ASP A 515 5.22 21.26 -13.89
CA ASP A 515 6.53 20.82 -13.37
C ASP A 515 6.58 20.80 -11.82
N GLN A 516 5.51 21.28 -11.17
CA GLN A 516 5.34 21.26 -9.71
C GLN A 516 3.86 21.06 -9.36
N TRP A 517 3.59 20.27 -8.32
CA TRP A 517 2.29 20.23 -7.63
C TRP A 517 2.45 20.70 -6.19
N THR A 518 1.51 21.50 -5.70
CA THR A 518 1.41 21.89 -4.30
C THR A 518 0.05 21.46 -3.74
N MET A 519 0.08 20.62 -2.71
CA MET A 519 -1.07 20.11 -1.97
C MET A 519 -1.15 20.83 -0.62
N VAL A 520 -2.36 21.11 -0.15
CA VAL A 520 -2.65 21.93 1.03
C VAL A 520 -3.67 21.23 1.93
N GLU A 521 -3.32 21.07 3.20
CA GLU A 521 -4.21 20.60 4.25
C GLU A 521 -4.58 21.77 5.17
N GLN A 522 -5.83 22.24 5.08
CA GLN A 522 -6.29 23.48 5.72
C GLN A 522 -6.45 23.38 7.24
N ASN A 523 -6.60 22.16 7.77
CA ASN A 523 -6.96 21.87 9.16
C ASN A 523 -6.02 20.82 9.77
N LEU A 524 -4.76 21.20 9.99
CA LEU A 524 -3.82 20.41 10.79
C LEU A 524 -4.35 20.24 12.23
N PRO A 525 -4.26 19.03 12.83
CA PRO A 525 -4.78 18.71 14.16
C PRO A 525 -3.85 19.21 15.28
N LEU A 526 -3.48 20.49 15.26
CA LEU A 526 -2.41 21.04 16.12
C LEU A 526 -2.69 20.84 17.61
N ASP A 527 -3.93 21.01 18.04
CA ASP A 527 -4.40 20.97 19.43
C ASP A 527 -4.57 19.56 20.03
N MET A 528 -4.50 18.52 19.21
CA MET A 528 -4.56 17.12 19.66
C MET A 528 -3.39 16.76 20.57
N THR A 529 -3.67 16.47 21.84
CA THR A 529 -2.69 16.02 22.86
C THR A 529 -2.83 14.52 23.15
N PHE A 530 -2.29 14.05 24.29
CA PHE A 530 -2.51 12.69 24.80
C PHE A 530 -3.92 12.46 25.37
N ALA A 531 -4.61 13.53 25.76
CA ALA A 531 -6.00 13.44 26.21
C ALA A 531 -6.95 13.24 25.02
N PRO A 532 -8.12 12.59 25.20
CA PRO A 532 -9.08 12.33 24.13
C PRO A 532 -9.40 13.60 23.31
N TRP A 533 -9.50 13.44 21.99
CA TRP A 533 -9.65 14.56 21.05
C TRP A 533 -10.75 14.27 20.04
N ASP A 534 -11.39 15.34 19.56
CA ASP A 534 -12.54 15.31 18.68
C ASP A 534 -12.39 16.38 17.58
N PRO A 535 -12.71 16.11 16.30
CA PRO A 535 -12.48 17.05 15.20
C PRO A 535 -13.21 18.39 15.30
N GLU A 536 -14.32 18.45 16.04
CA GLU A 536 -15.14 19.65 16.21
C GLU A 536 -14.88 20.32 17.58
N ARG A 537 -14.64 19.51 18.62
CA ARG A 537 -14.52 19.96 20.03
C ARG A 537 -13.07 20.15 20.50
N GLY A 538 -12.08 19.68 19.74
CA GLY A 538 -10.66 19.73 20.10
C GLY A 538 -10.27 18.71 21.17
N THR A 539 -9.17 18.97 21.91
CA THR A 539 -8.79 18.12 23.06
C THR A 539 -9.75 18.34 24.23
N MET A 540 -10.19 17.24 24.82
CA MET A 540 -11.15 17.18 25.92
C MET A 540 -10.52 16.51 27.16
N THR A 541 -10.90 16.97 28.37
CA THR A 541 -10.31 16.48 29.64
C THR A 541 -11.31 16.29 30.79
N LYS A 542 -12.59 16.63 30.60
CA LYS A 542 -13.61 16.65 31.67
C LYS A 542 -14.37 15.33 31.77
N MET A 543 -14.70 14.93 33.00
CA MET A 543 -15.44 13.73 33.40
C MET A 543 -16.03 13.98 34.81
N SER A 544 -17.10 13.27 35.20
CA SER A 544 -17.72 13.41 36.54
C SER A 544 -16.84 12.90 37.68
N ASP A 545 -17.12 13.31 38.91
CA ASP A 545 -16.42 12.82 40.10
C ASP A 545 -16.68 11.32 40.34
N GLU A 546 -17.88 10.84 39.99
CA GLU A 546 -18.24 9.42 39.96
C GLU A 546 -17.36 8.64 38.96
N ALA A 547 -17.20 9.15 37.74
CA ALA A 547 -16.34 8.56 36.73
C ALA A 547 -14.86 8.58 37.17
N ARG A 548 -14.36 9.71 37.71
CA ARG A 548 -13.00 9.84 38.26
C ARG A 548 -12.73 8.79 39.33
N ALA A 549 -13.64 8.66 40.30
CA ALA A 549 -13.50 7.71 41.41
C ALA A 549 -13.44 6.25 40.92
N LEU A 550 -14.28 5.89 39.95
CA LEU A 550 -14.35 4.54 39.39
C LEU A 550 -13.10 4.20 38.54
N ILE A 551 -12.73 5.08 37.61
CA ILE A 551 -11.52 4.93 36.79
C ILE A 551 -10.29 4.80 37.70
N ARG A 552 -10.19 5.62 38.76
CA ARG A 552 -9.08 5.56 39.72
C ARG A 552 -9.00 4.21 40.44
N GLY A 553 -10.13 3.60 40.80
CA GLY A 553 -10.18 2.28 41.44
C GLY A 553 -9.54 1.18 40.58
N ILE A 554 -9.79 1.22 39.27
CA ILE A 554 -9.22 0.30 38.28
C ILE A 554 -7.75 0.65 38.00
N ALA A 555 -7.43 1.94 37.86
CA ALA A 555 -6.08 2.44 37.60
C ALA A 555 -5.05 2.01 38.65
N VAL A 556 -5.45 1.95 39.93
CA VAL A 556 -4.61 1.43 41.02
C VAL A 556 -4.21 -0.04 40.78
N GLN A 557 -5.08 -0.86 40.19
CA GLN A 557 -4.76 -2.25 39.82
C GLN A 557 -3.85 -2.29 38.59
N GLU A 558 -4.16 -1.53 37.54
CA GLU A 558 -3.37 -1.55 36.30
C GLU A 558 -1.94 -1.00 36.48
N ALA A 559 -1.78 0.11 37.22
CA ALA A 559 -0.47 0.64 37.61
C ALA A 559 0.33 -0.30 38.53
N SER A 560 -0.36 -1.24 39.20
CA SER A 560 0.27 -2.26 40.04
C SER A 560 0.81 -3.46 39.26
N GLN A 561 0.40 -3.66 38.00
CA GLN A 561 0.88 -4.75 37.13
C GLN A 561 2.42 -4.75 36.94
N ASN A 562 2.95 -5.91 36.51
CA ASN A 562 4.37 -6.08 36.21
C ASN A 562 4.68 -5.64 34.76
N MET A 563 4.83 -4.32 34.57
CA MET A 563 5.18 -3.69 33.29
C MET A 563 6.47 -4.25 32.68
N ALA A 564 7.46 -4.57 33.53
CA ALA A 564 8.74 -5.12 33.09
C ALA A 564 8.58 -6.52 32.48
N ALA A 565 7.73 -7.38 33.05
CA ALA A 565 7.47 -8.71 32.49
C ALA A 565 6.56 -8.68 31.26
N GLN A 566 5.48 -7.89 31.26
CA GLN A 566 4.57 -7.79 30.10
C GLN A 566 5.25 -7.19 28.86
N SER A 567 6.35 -6.45 29.03
CA SER A 567 7.17 -5.92 27.93
C SER A 567 8.39 -6.79 27.57
N ASP A 568 8.67 -7.88 28.28
CA ASP A 568 9.81 -8.79 27.99
C ASP A 568 9.41 -9.87 26.96
N LEU A 569 9.05 -9.43 25.76
CA LEU A 569 8.58 -10.29 24.68
C LEU A 569 9.66 -10.44 23.59
N ASP A 570 9.51 -11.47 22.77
CA ASP A 570 10.42 -11.86 21.69
C ASP A 570 10.08 -11.16 20.35
N SER A 571 9.43 -10.00 20.44
CA SER A 571 9.01 -9.19 19.30
C SER A 571 8.98 -7.71 19.68
N MET A 572 9.55 -6.85 18.82
CA MET A 572 9.49 -5.40 18.98
C MET A 572 8.04 -4.89 18.95
N TYR A 573 7.16 -5.53 18.16
CA TYR A 573 5.73 -5.21 18.07
C TYR A 573 5.02 -5.40 19.40
N PHE A 574 4.93 -6.64 19.90
CA PHE A 574 4.17 -6.91 21.14
C PHE A 574 4.78 -6.21 22.37
N SER A 575 6.12 -6.14 22.47
CA SER A 575 6.77 -5.33 23.52
C SER A 575 6.40 -3.85 23.42
N GLY A 576 6.30 -3.31 22.20
CA GLY A 576 5.86 -1.95 21.94
C GLY A 576 4.43 -1.71 22.42
N LYS A 577 3.48 -2.60 22.06
CA LYS A 577 2.08 -2.51 22.51
C LYS A 577 1.96 -2.51 24.03
N ALA A 578 2.71 -3.37 24.71
CA ALA A 578 2.76 -3.40 26.18
C ALA A 578 3.30 -2.09 26.78
N LEU A 579 4.36 -1.50 26.22
CA LEU A 579 4.90 -0.21 26.68
C LEU A 579 3.91 0.95 26.43
N ALA A 580 3.29 1.00 25.25
CA ALA A 580 2.34 2.05 24.86
C ALA A 580 1.04 2.00 25.67
N LYS A 581 0.53 0.81 26.00
CA LYS A 581 -0.57 0.61 26.95
C LYS A 581 -0.31 1.32 28.28
N PHE A 582 0.82 1.00 28.92
CA PHE A 582 1.15 1.55 30.24
C PHE A 582 1.46 3.05 30.17
N ALA A 583 2.04 3.51 29.07
CA ALA A 583 2.20 4.93 28.78
C ALA A 583 0.84 5.66 28.75
N ILE A 584 -0.07 5.29 27.84
CA ILE A 584 -1.37 5.96 27.69
C ILE A 584 -2.19 5.88 29.00
N MET A 585 -2.17 4.74 29.70
CA MET A 585 -2.75 4.59 31.04
C MET A 585 -2.21 5.62 32.05
N LEU A 586 -0.91 5.92 32.05
CA LEU A 586 -0.32 6.91 32.96
C LEU A 586 -0.77 8.35 32.64
N THR A 587 -1.09 8.68 31.38
CA THR A 587 -1.66 10.00 31.05
C THR A 587 -3.06 10.18 31.65
N VAL A 588 -3.86 9.12 31.76
CA VAL A 588 -5.13 9.15 32.51
C VAL A 588 -4.88 9.42 34.00
N ILE A 589 -3.91 8.71 34.60
CA ILE A 589 -3.62 8.82 36.03
C ILE A 589 -3.07 10.20 36.39
N ASN A 590 -2.17 10.74 35.58
CA ASN A 590 -1.51 12.02 35.84
C ASN A 590 -2.35 13.22 35.40
N ASP A 591 -2.87 13.22 34.16
CA ASP A 591 -3.40 14.45 33.53
C ASP A 591 -4.93 14.55 33.68
N LEU A 592 -5.64 13.41 33.69
CA LEU A 592 -7.10 13.39 33.83
C LEU A 592 -7.53 13.25 35.29
N LEU A 593 -6.92 12.32 36.05
CA LEU A 593 -7.25 12.08 37.46
C LEU A 593 -6.49 12.97 38.46
N ASP A 594 -5.36 13.56 38.07
CA ASP A 594 -4.41 14.31 38.94
C ASP A 594 -3.82 13.49 40.11
N ASP A 595 -3.78 12.16 40.00
CA ASP A 595 -3.16 11.29 41.02
C ASP A 595 -1.67 11.07 40.75
N ARG A 596 -0.90 12.15 40.90
CA ARG A 596 0.57 12.13 40.74
C ARG A 596 1.24 11.15 41.70
N LYS A 597 0.66 10.95 42.89
CA LYS A 597 1.14 9.99 43.92
C LYS A 597 1.03 8.53 43.49
N LEU A 598 0.14 8.22 42.55
CA LEU A 598 0.05 6.93 41.85
C LEU A 598 0.89 6.92 40.56
N ALA A 599 0.90 8.03 39.81
CA ALA A 599 1.63 8.15 38.55
C ALA A 599 3.16 8.04 38.72
N GLU A 600 3.76 8.78 39.65
CA GLU A 600 5.22 8.82 39.89
C GLU A 600 5.87 7.42 40.03
N PRO A 601 5.46 6.56 40.99
CA PRO A 601 6.08 5.25 41.15
C PRO A 601 5.78 4.29 39.99
N ALA A 602 4.64 4.45 39.31
CA ALA A 602 4.27 3.64 38.16
C ALA A 602 5.02 4.05 36.88
N LEU A 603 5.27 5.34 36.68
CA LEU A 603 6.20 5.88 35.68
C LEU A 603 7.63 5.38 35.92
N GLY A 604 8.05 5.23 37.18
CA GLY A 604 9.31 4.58 37.55
C GLY A 604 9.42 3.14 37.00
N LYS A 605 8.36 2.33 37.15
CA LYS A 605 8.29 0.98 36.54
C LYS A 605 8.35 1.03 35.01
N LEU A 606 7.64 1.97 34.38
CA LEU A 606 7.62 2.11 32.92
C LEU A 606 9.00 2.50 32.38
N LYS A 607 9.69 3.46 33.01
CA LYS A 607 11.07 3.83 32.68
C LYS A 607 12.02 2.63 32.82
N GLN A 608 11.88 1.82 33.86
CA GLN A 608 12.68 0.59 34.03
C GLN A 608 12.42 -0.43 32.90
N ALA A 609 11.15 -0.60 32.49
CA ALA A 609 10.77 -1.47 31.38
C ALA A 609 11.32 -0.96 30.03
N PHE A 610 11.21 0.34 29.77
CA PHE A 610 11.72 0.99 28.56
C PHE A 610 13.26 0.96 28.48
N ALA A 611 13.96 1.10 29.62
CA ALA A 611 15.41 1.07 29.69
C ALA A 611 16.03 -0.22 29.14
N ARG A 612 15.29 -1.35 29.13
CA ARG A 612 15.69 -2.58 28.41
C ARG A 612 15.95 -2.30 26.93
N PHE A 613 15.05 -1.56 26.27
CA PHE A 613 15.10 -1.26 24.85
C PHE A 613 16.06 -0.11 24.55
N ALA A 614 16.05 0.94 25.37
CA ALA A 614 17.01 2.04 25.28
C ALA A 614 18.47 1.58 25.44
N ALA A 615 18.73 0.52 26.22
CA ALA A 615 20.05 -0.12 26.34
C ALA A 615 20.30 -1.25 25.32
N ASN A 616 19.35 -1.54 24.42
CA ASN A 616 19.36 -2.61 23.42
C ASN A 616 19.56 -4.05 24.00
N LYS A 617 18.86 -4.35 25.09
CA LYS A 617 18.95 -5.61 25.88
C LYS A 617 17.67 -6.47 25.86
N GLN A 618 16.76 -6.21 24.94
CA GLN A 618 15.60 -7.07 24.69
C GLN A 618 16.02 -8.41 24.05
N LYS A 619 15.14 -9.42 24.09
CA LYS A 619 15.43 -10.82 23.69
C LYS A 619 16.07 -10.95 22.31
N PHE A 620 15.62 -10.15 21.35
CA PHE A 620 16.30 -9.93 20.07
C PHE A 620 16.73 -8.46 19.98
N PRO A 621 18.00 -8.13 20.29
CA PRO A 621 18.55 -6.79 20.12
C PRO A 621 18.36 -6.29 18.69
N LEU A 622 18.18 -4.99 18.51
CA LEU A 622 18.25 -4.36 17.21
C LEU A 622 19.71 -4.30 16.75
N VAL A 623 19.94 -4.46 15.45
CA VAL A 623 21.24 -4.34 14.80
C VAL A 623 21.15 -3.30 13.69
N TYR A 624 22.21 -2.52 13.48
CA TYR A 624 22.30 -1.65 12.31
C TYR A 624 22.96 -2.43 11.17
N GLU A 625 22.17 -2.83 10.18
CA GLU A 625 22.66 -3.57 9.03
C GLU A 625 22.99 -2.61 7.87
N ARG A 626 24.09 -2.87 7.16
CA ARG A 626 24.66 -2.00 6.13
C ARG A 626 24.46 -2.48 4.69
N SER A 627 23.83 -3.65 4.50
CA SER A 627 23.52 -4.14 3.17
C SER A 627 22.43 -3.29 2.54
N TRP A 628 21.32 -3.04 3.23
CA TRP A 628 20.25 -2.14 2.79
C TRP A 628 20.24 -0.81 3.56
N GLY A 629 20.85 -0.75 4.75
CA GLY A 629 21.03 0.48 5.52
C GLY A 629 19.82 0.79 6.38
N GLY A 630 19.85 0.29 7.61
CA GLY A 630 18.76 0.47 8.55
C GLY A 630 18.90 -0.31 9.85
N LEU A 631 17.92 -0.11 10.73
CA LEU A 631 17.85 -0.69 12.06
C LEU A 631 16.81 -1.82 12.07
N VAL A 632 17.27 -3.05 12.28
CA VAL A 632 16.45 -4.27 12.16
C VAL A 632 16.55 -5.16 13.40
N SER A 633 15.49 -5.89 13.73
CA SER A 633 15.48 -6.92 14.77
C SER A 633 16.45 -8.06 14.43
N SER A 634 17.19 -8.57 15.41
CA SER A 634 18.07 -9.75 15.22
C SER A 634 17.32 -11.08 15.09
N ALA A 635 15.98 -11.08 15.22
CA ALA A 635 15.15 -12.27 15.31
C ALA A 635 15.40 -13.29 14.17
N SER A 636 15.36 -12.90 12.90
CA SER A 636 15.61 -13.85 11.79
C SER A 636 17.07 -14.29 11.69
N TYR A 637 18.04 -13.48 12.12
CA TYR A 637 19.46 -13.88 12.15
C TYR A 637 19.75 -14.93 13.24
N VAL A 638 18.94 -14.99 14.30
CA VAL A 638 19.07 -15.97 15.40
C VAL A 638 18.22 -17.22 15.13
N THR A 639 17.02 -17.06 14.58
CA THR A 639 16.04 -18.16 14.41
C THR A 639 16.04 -18.81 13.03
N GLY A 640 16.59 -18.14 12.00
CA GLY A 640 16.46 -18.54 10.59
C GLY A 640 15.07 -18.30 9.98
N ASN A 641 14.07 -17.89 10.77
CA ASN A 641 12.71 -17.67 10.30
C ASN A 641 12.52 -16.25 9.75
N SER A 642 12.16 -16.11 8.47
CA SER A 642 11.91 -14.82 7.81
C SER A 642 10.66 -14.08 8.28
N GLY A 643 9.72 -14.77 8.92
CA GLY A 643 8.56 -14.17 9.61
C GLY A 643 8.78 -13.91 11.11
N ALA A 644 9.98 -14.13 11.64
CA ALA A 644 10.27 -13.80 13.03
C ALA A 644 10.12 -12.29 13.27
N ASP A 645 9.48 -11.91 14.39
CA ASP A 645 9.12 -10.52 14.68
C ASP A 645 8.42 -9.85 13.47
N PHE A 646 7.37 -10.49 12.93
CA PHE A 646 6.57 -10.03 11.76
C PHE A 646 7.36 -9.79 10.46
N GLY A 647 8.59 -10.30 10.39
CA GLY A 647 9.52 -10.02 9.28
C GLY A 647 10.22 -8.68 9.41
N ASN A 648 10.32 -8.12 10.62
CA ASN A 648 11.06 -6.89 10.91
C ASN A 648 12.54 -7.00 10.47
N THR A 649 13.18 -8.18 10.54
CA THR A 649 14.53 -8.35 9.96
C THR A 649 14.58 -8.09 8.45
N TYR A 650 13.45 -8.21 7.74
CA TYR A 650 13.28 -8.03 6.29
C TYR A 650 12.66 -6.66 5.94
N TYR A 651 12.64 -5.70 6.87
CA TYR A 651 12.01 -4.38 6.73
C TYR A 651 10.47 -4.37 6.59
N ASN A 652 9.78 -5.44 7.02
CA ASN A 652 8.34 -5.33 7.25
C ASN A 652 8.07 -4.45 8.49
N ASP A 653 7.00 -3.66 8.42
CA ASP A 653 6.25 -3.21 9.59
C ASP A 653 7.03 -2.30 10.58
N HIS A 654 8.18 -1.73 10.20
CA HIS A 654 9.01 -0.86 11.05
C HIS A 654 8.24 0.32 11.65
N HIS A 655 7.46 1.02 10.81
CA HIS A 655 6.56 2.09 11.23
C HIS A 655 5.48 1.65 12.24
N PHE A 656 4.99 0.40 12.19
CA PHE A 656 4.10 -0.12 13.23
C PHE A 656 4.88 -0.43 14.51
N HIS A 657 5.94 -1.25 14.40
CA HIS A 657 6.70 -1.75 15.54
C HIS A 657 7.33 -0.62 16.34
N TYR A 658 8.07 0.26 15.68
CA TYR A 658 8.89 1.26 16.35
C TYR A 658 8.07 2.46 16.81
N ALA A 659 6.96 2.79 16.15
CA ALA A 659 6.08 3.87 16.58
C ALA A 659 5.46 3.64 17.97
N TYR A 660 5.15 2.39 18.34
CA TYR A 660 4.69 2.08 19.70
C TYR A 660 5.75 2.45 20.77
N HIS A 661 7.04 2.23 20.49
CA HIS A 661 8.13 2.63 21.39
C HIS A 661 8.32 4.16 21.39
N VAL A 662 8.19 4.81 20.23
CA VAL A 662 8.23 6.28 20.11
C VAL A 662 7.06 6.93 20.87
N LEU A 663 5.85 6.37 20.81
CA LEU A 663 4.67 6.82 21.55
C LEU A 663 4.86 6.64 23.06
N ALA A 664 5.37 5.49 23.50
CA ALA A 664 5.70 5.27 24.91
C ALA A 664 6.75 6.28 25.41
N ALA A 665 7.80 6.53 24.61
CA ALA A 665 8.82 7.53 24.92
C ALA A 665 8.27 8.97 24.96
N ALA A 666 7.32 9.30 24.07
CA ALA A 666 6.66 10.61 24.07
C ALA A 666 5.88 10.86 25.36
N VAL A 667 5.16 9.85 25.87
CA VAL A 667 4.51 9.96 27.18
C VAL A 667 5.52 10.02 28.33
N ILE A 668 6.58 9.21 28.31
CA ILE A 668 7.60 9.25 29.37
C ILE A 668 8.25 10.65 29.43
N GLY A 669 8.52 11.28 28.28
CA GLY A 669 9.05 12.63 28.18
C GLY A 669 8.05 13.74 28.56
N HIS A 670 6.76 13.53 28.34
CA HIS A 670 5.68 14.42 28.83
C HIS A 670 5.56 14.39 30.35
N LEU A 671 5.56 13.18 30.94
CA LEU A 671 5.43 12.99 32.39
C LEU A 671 6.74 13.21 33.16
N ASP A 672 7.89 13.22 32.47
CA ASP A 672 9.19 13.63 33.00
C ASP A 672 10.12 14.13 31.88
N PRO A 673 10.16 15.46 31.64
CA PRO A 673 11.08 16.06 30.67
C PRO A 673 12.57 15.81 30.97
N SER A 674 12.95 15.53 32.22
CA SER A 674 14.37 15.28 32.58
C SER A 674 14.91 13.94 32.08
N TRP A 675 14.03 13.01 31.70
CA TRP A 675 14.38 11.74 31.07
C TRP A 675 14.78 11.88 29.59
N ILE A 676 14.33 12.95 28.93
CA ILE A 676 14.51 13.16 27.48
C ILE A 676 15.98 13.23 27.05
N PRO A 677 16.88 14.02 27.67
CA PRO A 677 18.25 14.21 27.19
C PRO A 677 19.05 12.90 27.07
N GLU A 678 18.88 11.98 28.01
CA GLU A 678 19.57 10.68 28.02
C GLU A 678 19.05 9.73 26.91
N ASN A 679 17.76 9.81 26.59
CA ASN A 679 17.09 8.84 25.72
C ASN A 679 16.79 9.37 24.31
N LYS A 680 16.89 10.68 24.07
CA LYS A 680 16.54 11.30 22.78
C LYS A 680 17.32 10.74 21.60
N ALA A 681 18.59 10.36 21.78
CA ALA A 681 19.38 9.72 20.74
C ALA A 681 18.81 8.35 20.30
N TYR A 682 18.29 7.56 21.24
CA TYR A 682 17.65 6.27 20.97
C TYR A 682 16.33 6.45 20.22
N VAL A 683 15.44 7.32 20.73
CA VAL A 683 14.10 7.51 20.15
C VAL A 683 14.19 8.17 18.77
N ASN A 684 15.09 9.15 18.58
CA ASN A 684 15.35 9.73 17.27
C ASN A 684 15.91 8.69 16.27
N LEU A 685 16.67 7.68 16.72
CA LEU A 685 17.14 6.61 15.83
C LEU A 685 15.98 5.76 15.30
N LEU A 686 15.01 5.44 16.14
CA LEU A 686 13.79 4.72 15.72
C LEU A 686 13.03 5.51 14.65
N VAL A 687 12.77 6.81 14.89
CA VAL A 687 12.05 7.67 13.93
C VAL A 687 12.83 7.86 12.62
N ARG A 688 14.16 7.95 12.68
CA ARG A 688 15.00 8.05 11.47
C ARG A 688 14.84 6.83 10.57
N ASP A 689 14.74 5.62 11.12
CA ASP A 689 14.66 4.43 10.27
C ASP A 689 13.39 4.37 9.40
N PHE A 690 12.21 4.59 9.98
CA PHE A 690 10.95 4.49 9.22
C PHE A 690 10.51 5.81 8.57
N ALA A 691 10.92 6.96 9.13
CA ALA A 691 10.41 8.29 8.78
C ALA A 691 11.48 9.42 8.74
N ASN A 692 12.74 9.12 8.37
CA ASN A 692 13.73 10.17 8.08
C ASN A 692 13.19 11.17 7.04
N PRO A 693 13.18 12.50 7.31
CA PRO A 693 12.64 13.49 6.39
C PRO A 693 13.55 13.87 5.22
N SER A 694 14.87 13.65 5.31
CA SER A 694 15.87 14.30 4.45
C SER A 694 16.92 13.33 3.90
N ILE A 695 17.31 13.51 2.64
CA ILE A 695 18.40 12.76 2.00
C ILE A 695 19.79 13.03 2.62
N HIS A 696 19.90 13.97 3.56
CA HIS A 696 21.15 14.30 4.26
C HIS A 696 21.44 13.40 5.48
N ASP A 697 20.55 12.48 5.84
CA ASP A 697 20.88 11.39 6.77
C ASP A 697 21.57 10.24 6.02
N MET A 698 22.88 10.09 6.22
CA MET A 698 23.69 9.08 5.55
C MET A 698 23.48 7.65 6.08
N TYR A 699 22.60 7.45 7.07
CA TYR A 699 22.35 6.15 7.71
C TYR A 699 20.95 5.57 7.42
N PHE A 700 19.99 6.38 7.00
CA PHE A 700 18.60 5.94 6.80
C PHE A 700 17.98 6.59 5.55
N PRO A 701 17.27 5.83 4.69
CA PRO A 701 16.69 6.39 3.48
C PRO A 701 15.54 7.34 3.81
N GLN A 702 15.32 8.37 2.97
CA GLN A 702 14.22 9.32 3.16
C GLN A 702 12.86 8.59 3.15
N SER A 703 12.07 8.77 4.20
CA SER A 703 10.68 8.29 4.34
C SER A 703 10.51 6.82 3.95
N ARG A 704 11.28 5.90 4.58
CA ARG A 704 11.29 4.46 4.26
C ARG A 704 9.86 3.90 4.10
N SER A 705 9.04 3.97 5.15
CA SER A 705 7.68 3.43 5.14
C SER A 705 6.68 4.36 4.46
N PHE A 706 6.64 5.64 4.85
CA PHE A 706 5.63 6.58 4.35
C PHE A 706 5.83 6.91 2.86
N ASP A 707 4.80 6.71 2.05
CA ASP A 707 4.79 7.04 0.63
C ASP A 707 3.92 8.29 0.41
N TRP A 708 4.58 9.43 0.15
CA TRP A 708 3.91 10.71 -0.02
C TRP A 708 2.99 10.76 -1.25
N PHE A 709 3.25 9.96 -2.30
CA PHE A 709 2.38 9.90 -3.49
C PHE A 709 1.13 9.06 -3.26
N HIS A 710 1.19 8.08 -2.35
CA HIS A 710 0.03 7.30 -1.91
C HIS A 710 -0.71 7.93 -0.72
N GLY A 711 -0.04 8.82 0.01
CA GLY A 711 -0.56 9.50 1.20
C GLY A 711 -0.63 8.61 2.45
N HIS A 712 -0.01 7.43 2.43
CA HIS A 712 0.03 6.45 3.51
C HIS A 712 1.34 5.64 3.44
N SER A 713 1.64 4.80 4.44
CA SER A 713 2.82 3.92 4.40
C SER A 713 2.59 2.63 3.63
N TRP A 714 3.70 2.03 3.18
CA TRP A 714 3.76 0.63 2.79
C TRP A 714 4.43 -0.23 3.87
N ALA A 715 3.78 -1.33 4.22
CA ALA A 715 4.26 -2.24 5.26
C ALA A 715 5.31 -3.21 4.72
N GLN A 716 5.08 -3.78 3.54
CA GLN A 716 5.96 -4.81 2.95
C GLN A 716 7.38 -4.31 2.67
N GLY A 717 8.35 -4.97 3.30
CA GLY A 717 9.78 -4.81 3.04
C GLY A 717 10.29 -5.66 1.88
N LEU A 718 11.36 -6.41 2.10
CA LEU A 718 12.19 -7.06 1.08
C LEU A 718 11.66 -8.42 0.60
N PHE A 719 10.40 -8.44 0.19
CA PHE A 719 9.75 -9.58 -0.46
C PHE A 719 9.36 -9.20 -1.89
N GLU A 720 9.61 -10.10 -2.84
CA GLU A 720 9.08 -9.98 -4.22
C GLU A 720 7.58 -10.34 -4.21
N SER A 721 6.72 -9.46 -4.71
CA SER A 721 5.27 -9.66 -4.76
C SER A 721 4.72 -9.23 -6.11
N TYR A 722 3.97 -10.12 -6.76
CA TYR A 722 3.33 -9.83 -8.04
C TYR A 722 2.11 -8.89 -7.90
N ASP A 723 1.59 -8.73 -6.68
CA ASP A 723 0.59 -7.70 -6.35
C ASP A 723 1.21 -6.35 -5.93
N GLY A 724 2.54 -6.24 -5.96
CA GLY A 724 3.28 -5.08 -5.46
C GLY A 724 3.29 -5.02 -3.93
N LYS A 725 3.49 -3.83 -3.38
CA LYS A 725 3.53 -3.57 -1.93
C LYS A 725 2.16 -3.71 -1.27
N ASP A 726 2.13 -4.23 -0.04
CA ASP A 726 0.95 -4.29 0.82
C ASP A 726 1.00 -3.35 2.03
N GLN A 727 -0.20 -3.05 2.55
CA GLN A 727 -0.46 -2.36 3.81
C GLN A 727 -1.85 -2.73 4.36
N GLU A 728 -1.90 -3.21 5.60
CA GLU A 728 -3.10 -3.71 6.31
C GLU A 728 -3.59 -2.73 7.39
N SER A 729 -2.84 -2.60 8.50
CA SER A 729 -3.24 -1.85 9.71
C SER A 729 -3.17 -0.32 9.52
N SER A 730 -4.22 0.24 8.90
CA SER A 730 -4.34 1.69 8.65
C SER A 730 -4.35 2.54 9.93
N SER A 731 -4.77 2.00 11.06
CA SER A 731 -4.78 2.69 12.35
C SER A 731 -3.40 2.67 13.04
N GLU A 732 -2.58 1.65 12.83
CA GLU A 732 -1.16 1.70 13.25
C GLU A 732 -0.34 2.61 12.31
N ASP A 733 -0.73 2.77 11.04
CA ASP A 733 -0.13 3.78 10.15
C ASP A 733 -0.52 5.21 10.55
N MET A 734 -1.75 5.46 10.98
CA MET A 734 -2.10 6.72 11.63
C MET A 734 -1.32 6.93 12.94
N MET A 735 -1.16 5.88 13.74
CA MET A 735 -0.46 5.93 15.03
C MET A 735 1.00 6.36 14.89
N GLN A 736 1.73 5.96 13.83
CA GLN A 736 3.10 6.43 13.62
C GLN A 736 3.21 7.94 13.40
N ALA A 737 2.28 8.56 12.66
CA ALA A 737 2.27 10.01 12.46
C ALA A 737 1.93 10.77 13.75
N TYR A 738 1.02 10.20 14.56
CA TYR A 738 0.73 10.70 15.91
C TYR A 738 1.95 10.53 16.85
N ALA A 739 2.63 9.38 16.84
CA ALA A 739 3.85 9.15 17.63
C ALA A 739 4.98 10.13 17.24
N ILE A 740 5.18 10.38 15.93
CA ILE A 740 6.09 11.41 15.41
C ILE A 740 5.68 12.80 15.92
N LYS A 741 4.39 13.16 15.84
CA LYS A 741 3.88 14.45 16.35
C LYS A 741 4.22 14.62 17.83
N MET A 742 3.83 13.64 18.66
CA MET A 742 3.95 13.75 20.11
C MET A 742 5.41 13.70 20.56
N TRP A 743 6.26 12.85 19.96
CA TRP A 743 7.69 12.84 20.27
C TRP A 743 8.40 14.12 19.82
N GLY A 744 8.08 14.64 18.64
CA GLY A 744 8.60 15.93 18.18
C GLY A 744 8.22 17.08 19.12
N THR A 745 6.97 17.08 19.59
CA THR A 745 6.45 18.05 20.55
C THR A 745 7.21 18.01 21.88
N VAL A 746 7.25 16.86 22.59
CA VAL A 746 7.88 16.80 23.92
C VAL A 746 9.40 16.92 23.88
N SER A 747 10.04 16.46 22.81
CA SER A 747 11.50 16.54 22.66
C SER A 747 11.99 17.88 22.09
N GLY A 748 11.10 18.81 21.74
CA GLY A 748 11.43 20.14 21.22
C GLY A 748 11.89 20.17 19.76
N ASP A 749 11.60 19.14 18.95
CA ASP A 749 11.79 19.20 17.50
C ASP A 749 10.50 19.69 16.81
N ALA A 750 10.40 21.01 16.65
CA ALA A 750 9.27 21.67 16.00
C ALA A 750 9.06 21.23 14.54
N LYS A 751 10.13 20.85 13.81
CA LYS A 751 10.00 20.31 12.44
C LYS A 751 9.42 18.89 12.47
N MET A 752 9.78 18.06 13.43
CA MET A 752 9.17 16.74 13.63
C MET A 752 7.70 16.85 14.04
N ALA A 753 7.36 17.76 14.96
CA ALA A 753 5.98 18.02 15.33
C ALA A 753 5.14 18.49 14.12
N ALA A 754 5.67 19.40 13.30
CA ALA A 754 5.03 19.85 12.07
C ALA A 754 4.84 18.73 11.04
N ARG A 755 5.86 17.89 10.82
CA ARG A 755 5.76 16.70 9.93
C ARG A 755 4.68 15.72 10.40
N GLY A 756 4.62 15.40 11.69
CA GLY A 756 3.60 14.51 12.25
C GLY A 756 2.17 15.04 12.07
N ASN A 757 1.94 16.34 12.29
CA ASN A 757 0.64 16.97 12.02
C ASN A 757 0.24 16.91 10.53
N LEU A 758 1.20 17.14 9.62
CA LEU A 758 0.96 17.10 8.18
C LEU A 758 0.68 15.68 7.69
N MET A 759 1.47 14.70 8.15
CA MET A 759 1.24 13.28 7.88
C MET A 759 -0.15 12.83 8.33
N LEU A 760 -0.58 13.19 9.55
CA LEU A 760 -1.91 12.89 10.07
C LEU A 760 -3.05 13.41 9.16
N SER A 761 -2.91 14.63 8.62
CA SER A 761 -3.93 15.22 7.75
C SER A 761 -3.97 14.56 6.36
N VAL A 762 -2.79 14.30 5.78
CA VAL A 762 -2.67 13.58 4.50
C VAL A 762 -3.20 12.14 4.62
N GLN A 763 -2.93 11.47 5.74
CA GLN A 763 -3.46 10.14 6.05
C GLN A 763 -4.97 10.15 6.27
N ALA A 764 -5.53 11.15 6.97
CA ALA A 764 -6.98 11.26 7.11
C ALA A 764 -7.66 11.27 5.74
N ARG A 765 -7.17 12.10 4.81
CA ARG A 765 -7.66 12.15 3.42
C ARG A 765 -7.42 10.85 2.65
N SER A 766 -6.20 10.29 2.68
CA SER A 766 -5.86 9.12 1.87
C SER A 766 -6.57 7.85 2.36
N LEU A 767 -6.65 7.64 3.68
CA LEU A 767 -7.27 6.46 4.27
C LEU A 767 -8.80 6.51 4.13
N GLN A 768 -9.45 7.68 4.20
CA GLN A 768 -10.89 7.83 3.88
C GLN A 768 -11.23 7.57 2.40
N HIS A 769 -10.24 7.65 1.50
CA HIS A 769 -10.40 7.27 0.10
C HIS A 769 -10.11 5.80 -0.17
N TYR A 770 -9.03 5.26 0.41
CA TYR A 770 -8.47 3.97 0.02
C TYR A 770 -8.65 2.84 1.05
N TYR A 771 -9.05 3.14 2.30
CA TYR A 771 -9.15 2.15 3.38
C TYR A 771 -10.50 2.13 4.10
N LEU A 772 -11.15 3.28 4.29
CA LEU A 772 -12.38 3.42 5.10
C LEU A 772 -13.51 3.96 4.22
N TYR A 773 -14.49 3.11 3.88
CA TYR A 773 -15.49 3.39 2.86
C TYR A 773 -16.84 3.79 3.47
N THR A 774 -17.16 5.07 3.41
CA THR A 774 -18.56 5.52 3.45
C THR A 774 -19.30 5.05 2.18
N LYS A 775 -20.61 4.88 2.28
CA LYS A 775 -21.51 4.46 1.18
C LYS A 775 -21.44 5.34 -0.08
N ASP A 776 -20.95 6.57 0.07
CA ASP A 776 -20.81 7.56 -0.98
C ASP A 776 -19.39 7.68 -1.54
N ASN A 777 -18.42 6.88 -1.09
CA ASN A 777 -17.08 6.79 -1.69
C ASN A 777 -17.18 6.59 -3.23
N LYS A 778 -16.34 7.30 -4.00
CA LYS A 778 -16.32 7.29 -5.48
C LYS A 778 -14.99 6.79 -6.06
N VAL A 779 -14.09 6.30 -5.20
CA VAL A 779 -12.74 5.86 -5.56
C VAL A 779 -12.69 4.35 -5.74
N GLN A 780 -13.33 3.59 -4.85
CA GLN A 780 -13.34 2.13 -4.93
C GLN A 780 -14.57 1.58 -5.68
N PRO A 781 -14.55 0.30 -6.11
CA PRO A 781 -15.68 -0.31 -6.81
C PRO A 781 -16.92 -0.42 -5.92
N ALA A 782 -18.10 -0.14 -6.49
CA ALA A 782 -19.38 -0.27 -5.80
C ALA A 782 -19.62 -1.69 -5.24
N GLN A 783 -19.09 -2.72 -5.91
CA GLN A 783 -19.14 -4.12 -5.47
C GLN A 783 -18.27 -4.44 -4.23
N PHE A 784 -17.48 -3.48 -3.74
CA PHE A 784 -16.55 -3.65 -2.62
C PHE A 784 -16.77 -2.63 -1.48
N ILE A 785 -17.32 -1.44 -1.77
CA ILE A 785 -17.54 -0.36 -0.78
C ILE A 785 -18.37 -0.81 0.44
N GLY A 786 -19.33 -1.72 0.28
CA GLY A 786 -20.13 -2.23 1.40
C GLY A 786 -19.33 -3.00 2.46
N ASN A 787 -18.10 -3.46 2.15
CA ASN A 787 -17.20 -4.10 3.12
C ASN A 787 -16.72 -3.15 4.24
N LYS A 788 -16.94 -1.83 4.06
CA LYS A 788 -16.54 -0.70 4.91
C LYS A 788 -15.04 -0.51 5.10
N VAL A 789 -14.23 -1.56 5.12
CA VAL A 789 -12.77 -1.45 5.17
C VAL A 789 -12.10 -2.17 4.00
N ALA A 790 -10.84 -1.82 3.76
CA ALA A 790 -9.99 -2.55 2.82
C ALA A 790 -9.74 -4.00 3.23
N GLY A 791 -9.47 -4.27 4.51
CA GLY A 791 -8.62 -5.39 4.88
C GLY A 791 -7.19 -5.10 4.42
N ILE A 792 -6.57 -6.03 3.68
CA ILE A 792 -5.23 -5.83 3.13
C ILE A 792 -5.35 -5.12 1.77
N LEU A 793 -4.78 -3.92 1.67
CA LEU A 793 -4.62 -3.21 0.40
C LEU A 793 -3.22 -3.45 -0.15
N PHE A 794 -3.16 -3.85 -1.42
CA PHE A 794 -1.95 -3.96 -2.22
C PHE A 794 -1.93 -2.86 -3.30
N GLU A 795 -0.80 -2.71 -3.99
CA GLU A 795 -0.74 -1.92 -5.23
C GLU A 795 -1.64 -2.52 -6.33
N ASN A 796 -1.77 -3.84 -6.42
CA ASN A 796 -2.56 -4.50 -7.47
C ASN A 796 -3.98 -4.96 -7.07
N LYS A 797 -4.23 -5.23 -5.79
CA LYS A 797 -5.50 -5.79 -5.29
C LYS A 797 -5.93 -5.22 -3.93
N ILE A 798 -7.19 -5.41 -3.58
CA ILE A 798 -7.67 -5.21 -2.20
C ILE A 798 -8.44 -6.46 -1.79
N ASP A 799 -8.11 -7.04 -0.63
CA ASP A 799 -8.72 -8.26 -0.10
C ASP A 799 -9.24 -8.00 1.33
N HIS A 800 -10.55 -8.16 1.51
CA HIS A 800 -11.28 -7.93 2.76
C HIS A 800 -11.02 -9.08 3.75
N THR A 801 -9.78 -9.20 4.18
CA THR A 801 -9.25 -10.30 4.99
C THR A 801 -8.15 -9.78 5.91
N THR A 802 -7.62 -10.62 6.82
CA THR A 802 -6.31 -10.36 7.44
C THR A 802 -5.36 -11.53 7.24
N TYR A 803 -4.08 -11.34 7.51
CA TYR A 803 -3.07 -12.42 7.51
C TYR A 803 -3.31 -13.51 8.56
N PHE A 804 -4.14 -13.24 9.56
CA PHE A 804 -4.34 -14.06 10.76
C PHE A 804 -5.79 -14.55 10.94
N GLY A 805 -6.69 -14.25 10.02
CA GLY A 805 -8.02 -14.87 9.96
C GLY A 805 -9.03 -14.16 9.06
N ALA A 806 -10.23 -14.74 9.01
CA ALA A 806 -11.33 -14.28 8.17
C ALA A 806 -12.53 -13.70 8.95
N ASN A 807 -12.41 -13.60 10.28
CA ASN A 807 -13.45 -13.12 11.17
C ASN A 807 -13.67 -11.60 11.02
N ILE A 808 -14.92 -11.15 11.14
CA ILE A 808 -15.28 -9.73 10.98
C ILE A 808 -14.60 -8.85 12.04
N GLU A 809 -14.54 -9.31 13.29
CA GLU A 809 -13.88 -8.60 14.38
C GLU A 809 -12.36 -8.45 14.18
N PHE A 810 -11.74 -9.32 13.36
CA PHE A 810 -10.33 -9.18 12.97
C PHE A 810 -10.19 -8.16 11.85
N ILE A 811 -10.99 -8.31 10.78
CA ILE A 811 -10.87 -7.52 9.54
C ILE A 811 -11.26 -6.06 9.77
N GLN A 812 -12.30 -5.80 10.57
CA GLN A 812 -12.68 -4.42 10.93
C GLN A 812 -11.78 -3.91 12.08
N GLY A 813 -11.47 -4.76 13.07
CA GLY A 813 -10.71 -4.39 14.27
C GLY A 813 -9.26 -4.00 14.00
N ILE A 814 -8.60 -4.57 12.99
CA ILE A 814 -7.23 -4.19 12.59
C ILE A 814 -7.14 -2.74 12.10
N HIS A 815 -8.25 -2.16 11.61
CA HIS A 815 -8.35 -0.74 11.25
C HIS A 815 -8.80 0.16 12.42
N MET A 816 -8.96 -0.38 13.64
CA MET A 816 -9.29 0.38 14.86
C MET A 816 -8.12 0.52 15.83
N ILE A 817 -7.19 -0.46 15.87
CA ILE A 817 -6.11 -0.50 16.86
C ILE A 817 -4.89 0.33 16.47
N PRO A 818 -4.20 0.99 17.42
CA PRO A 818 -4.67 1.30 18.78
C PRO A 818 -5.65 2.48 18.76
N LEU A 819 -6.62 2.46 19.69
CA LEU A 819 -7.52 3.60 19.88
C LEU A 819 -6.81 4.72 20.65
N LEU A 820 -6.66 5.88 20.01
CA LEU A 820 -5.87 7.01 20.46
C LEU A 820 -6.62 8.33 20.15
N PRO A 821 -6.17 9.49 20.68
CA PRO A 821 -6.72 10.80 20.32
C PRO A 821 -6.73 11.09 18.81
N SER A 822 -5.88 10.44 18.02
CA SER A 822 -5.88 10.53 16.56
C SER A 822 -7.00 9.73 15.87
N SER A 823 -7.57 8.70 16.50
CA SER A 823 -8.52 7.79 15.85
C SER A 823 -9.74 8.51 15.24
N PRO A 824 -10.39 9.50 15.90
CA PRO A 824 -11.52 10.23 15.33
C PRO A 824 -11.19 11.15 14.14
N LEU A 825 -9.91 11.50 13.92
CA LEU A 825 -9.48 12.29 12.75
C LEU A 825 -9.64 11.47 11.45
N VAL A 826 -9.28 10.18 11.51
CA VAL A 826 -9.30 9.27 10.35
C VAL A 826 -10.62 8.51 10.29
N ARG A 827 -11.07 7.94 11.42
CA ARG A 827 -12.32 7.18 11.54
C ARG A 827 -13.46 8.14 11.92
N THR A 828 -13.98 8.86 10.91
CA THR A 828 -15.02 9.88 11.11
C THR A 828 -16.29 9.30 11.74
N ARG A 829 -17.08 10.14 12.42
CA ARG A 829 -18.34 9.71 13.06
C ARG A 829 -19.35 9.09 12.07
N GLN A 830 -19.41 9.60 10.84
CA GLN A 830 -20.22 8.99 9.77
C GLN A 830 -19.69 7.59 9.44
N PHE A 831 -18.38 7.43 9.25
CA PHE A 831 -17.78 6.15 8.93
C PHE A 831 -18.03 5.12 10.04
N VAL A 832 -17.81 5.49 11.31
CA VAL A 832 -18.04 4.61 12.47
C VAL A 832 -19.52 4.21 12.59
N GLN A 833 -20.47 5.10 12.32
CA GLN A 833 -21.90 4.76 12.25
C GLN A 833 -22.17 3.73 11.14
N GLU A 834 -21.72 3.99 9.92
CA GLU A 834 -21.97 3.10 8.78
C GLU A 834 -21.27 1.74 8.90
N GLU A 835 -20.12 1.66 9.55
CA GLU A 835 -19.42 0.42 9.89
C GLU A 835 -20.17 -0.36 10.99
N TRP A 836 -20.63 0.35 12.03
CA TRP A 836 -21.37 -0.24 13.14
C TRP A 836 -22.70 -0.86 12.67
N ASP A 837 -23.45 -0.16 11.82
CA ASP A 837 -24.73 -0.66 11.29
C ASP A 837 -24.55 -1.88 10.37
N VAL A 838 -23.45 -1.96 9.63
CA VAL A 838 -23.18 -3.12 8.75
C VAL A 838 -22.73 -4.35 9.53
N TYR A 839 -21.96 -4.21 10.62
CA TYR A 839 -21.30 -5.36 11.28
C TYR A 839 -21.60 -5.59 12.76
N PHE A 840 -21.98 -4.57 13.53
CA PHE A 840 -21.92 -4.61 15.00
C PHE A 840 -23.25 -4.28 15.72
N SER A 841 -24.22 -3.71 15.01
CA SER A 841 -25.58 -3.49 15.50
C SER A 841 -26.33 -4.80 15.82
N ASP A 842 -27.51 -4.67 16.43
CA ASP A 842 -28.51 -5.74 16.57
C ASP A 842 -28.04 -6.98 17.34
N GLY A 843 -27.15 -6.77 18.32
CA GLY A 843 -26.59 -7.81 19.19
C GLY A 843 -25.25 -8.39 18.73
N ARG A 844 -24.81 -8.08 17.51
CA ARG A 844 -23.63 -8.74 16.90
C ARG A 844 -22.32 -8.38 17.60
N ALA A 845 -22.18 -7.17 18.14
CA ALA A 845 -21.02 -6.81 18.97
C ALA A 845 -20.94 -7.61 20.28
N GLN A 846 -22.08 -8.06 20.82
CA GLN A 846 -22.16 -8.78 22.09
C GLN A 846 -21.68 -10.23 21.98
N ASP A 847 -21.73 -10.83 20.78
CA ASP A 847 -21.23 -12.19 20.52
C ASP A 847 -19.71 -12.27 20.32
N ILE A 848 -19.03 -11.12 20.17
CA ILE A 848 -17.59 -11.04 19.93
C ILE A 848 -16.79 -11.52 21.15
N GLN A 849 -15.69 -12.24 20.90
CA GLN A 849 -14.88 -12.92 21.90
C GLN A 849 -13.49 -12.27 22.07
N GLY A 850 -12.98 -12.29 23.30
CA GLY A 850 -11.64 -11.80 23.65
C GLY A 850 -11.40 -10.30 23.38
N GLY A 851 -10.13 -9.91 23.30
CA GLY A 851 -9.69 -8.51 23.24
C GLY A 851 -10.27 -7.66 22.10
N TRP A 852 -10.69 -8.27 20.98
CA TRP A 852 -11.36 -7.58 19.87
C TRP A 852 -12.69 -6.96 20.29
N LYS A 853 -13.38 -7.53 21.29
CA LYS A 853 -14.64 -6.97 21.82
C LYS A 853 -14.42 -5.59 22.43
N GLY A 854 -13.42 -5.44 23.31
CA GLY A 854 -13.06 -4.15 23.90
C GLY A 854 -12.55 -3.15 22.87
N ILE A 855 -11.87 -3.59 21.81
CA ILE A 855 -11.48 -2.73 20.68
C ILE A 855 -12.73 -2.17 19.97
N ILE A 856 -13.73 -3.01 19.70
CA ILE A 856 -14.92 -2.60 18.94
C ILE A 856 -15.88 -1.73 19.78
N PHE A 857 -16.07 -2.04 21.07
CA PHE A 857 -16.78 -1.14 21.99
C PHE A 857 -15.98 0.14 22.32
N GLY A 858 -14.65 0.13 22.21
CA GLY A 858 -13.84 1.34 22.30
C GLY A 858 -14.01 2.25 21.07
N ASN A 859 -14.05 1.68 19.87
CA ASN A 859 -14.33 2.39 18.61
C ASN A 859 -15.73 3.05 18.63
N LEU A 860 -16.72 2.37 19.22
CA LEU A 860 -18.07 2.90 19.47
C LEU A 860 -18.07 4.22 20.25
N ALA A 861 -17.06 4.51 21.09
CA ALA A 861 -17.02 5.77 21.85
C ALA A 861 -16.93 7.03 20.96
N THR A 862 -16.47 6.89 19.72
CA THR A 862 -16.48 7.94 18.68
C THR A 862 -17.90 8.33 18.25
N LEU A 863 -18.88 7.43 18.47
CA LEU A 863 -20.27 7.56 18.03
C LEU A 863 -21.24 7.70 19.19
N ASN A 864 -21.16 6.78 20.15
CA ASN A 864 -21.99 6.69 21.35
C ASN A 864 -21.09 6.41 22.58
N PRO A 865 -20.39 7.44 23.09
CA PRO A 865 -19.49 7.32 24.24
C PRO A 865 -20.17 6.81 25.52
N LYS A 866 -21.47 7.08 25.71
CA LYS A 866 -22.21 6.52 26.84
C LYS A 866 -22.40 5.00 26.72
N ALA A 867 -22.74 4.47 25.54
CA ALA A 867 -22.85 3.02 25.36
C ALA A 867 -21.50 2.30 25.52
N ALA A 868 -20.40 2.93 25.10
CA ALA A 868 -19.05 2.42 25.36
C ALA A 868 -18.73 2.42 26.87
N TRP A 869 -18.99 3.52 27.57
CA TRP A 869 -18.84 3.62 29.03
C TRP A 869 -19.68 2.56 29.77
N ASP A 870 -20.96 2.43 29.43
CA ASP A 870 -21.88 1.47 30.06
C ASP A 870 -21.45 0.00 29.83
N PHE A 871 -20.76 -0.29 28.72
CA PHE A 871 -20.14 -1.59 28.47
C PHE A 871 -18.90 -1.83 29.34
N PHE A 872 -17.94 -0.90 29.35
CA PHE A 872 -16.71 -1.05 30.15
C PHE A 872 -16.94 -0.98 31.66
N ASN A 873 -18.07 -0.40 32.09
CA ASN A 873 -18.50 -0.27 33.47
C ASN A 873 -19.59 -1.30 33.86
N SER A 874 -19.80 -2.36 33.08
CA SER A 874 -20.85 -3.34 33.36
C SER A 874 -20.48 -4.25 34.54
N THR A 875 -21.48 -4.62 35.36
CA THR A 875 -21.27 -5.53 36.51
C THR A 875 -20.94 -6.97 36.12
N ASN A 876 -21.03 -7.29 34.84
CA ASN A 876 -20.67 -8.57 34.23
C ASN A 876 -19.48 -8.44 33.25
N PHE A 877 -18.69 -7.37 33.35
CA PHE A 877 -17.52 -7.16 32.49
C PHE A 877 -16.45 -8.22 32.73
N ASP A 878 -16.02 -8.91 31.67
CA ASP A 878 -14.91 -9.86 31.70
C ASP A 878 -13.60 -9.17 31.27
N PRO A 879 -12.55 -9.13 32.12
CA PRO A 879 -11.24 -8.63 31.76
C PRO A 879 -10.61 -9.28 30.51
N SER A 880 -11.04 -10.48 30.10
CA SER A 880 -10.60 -11.12 28.85
C SER A 880 -11.01 -10.35 27.58
N TRP A 881 -11.97 -9.43 27.68
CA TRP A 881 -12.44 -8.58 26.59
C TRP A 881 -11.50 -7.41 26.28
N ILE A 882 -10.43 -7.21 27.06
CA ILE A 882 -9.38 -6.22 26.81
C ILE A 882 -8.17 -6.89 26.16
N ASP A 883 -7.73 -6.38 25.00
CA ASP A 883 -6.42 -6.71 24.43
C ASP A 883 -5.33 -6.42 25.48
N GLY A 884 -4.39 -7.34 25.70
CA GLY A 884 -3.25 -7.10 26.59
C GLY A 884 -2.34 -5.93 26.17
N GLY A 885 -2.49 -5.41 24.95
CA GLY A 885 -1.95 -4.16 24.42
C GLY A 885 -2.82 -2.90 24.65
N ALA A 886 -3.94 -3.02 25.35
CA ALA A 886 -4.85 -1.94 25.75
C ALA A 886 -5.07 -1.92 27.28
N SER A 887 -5.74 -0.89 27.79
CA SER A 887 -6.01 -0.67 29.22
C SER A 887 -7.48 -0.32 29.44
N LEU A 888 -8.08 -0.91 30.47
CA LEU A 888 -9.47 -0.61 30.86
C LEU A 888 -9.59 0.83 31.40
N THR A 889 -8.57 1.29 32.13
CA THR A 889 -8.42 2.69 32.58
C THR A 889 -8.48 3.67 31.40
N TRP A 890 -7.79 3.36 30.29
CA TRP A 890 -7.85 4.19 29.08
C TRP A 890 -9.23 4.15 28.42
N TYR A 891 -9.81 2.98 28.17
CA TYR A 891 -11.10 2.88 27.48
C TYR A 891 -12.27 3.50 28.27
N LEU A 892 -12.26 3.39 29.61
CA LEU A 892 -13.21 4.11 30.47
C LEU A 892 -13.00 5.62 30.38
N ALA A 893 -11.76 6.12 30.52
CA ALA A 893 -11.49 7.55 30.45
C ALA A 893 -11.81 8.16 29.07
N TYR A 894 -11.45 7.47 27.98
CA TYR A 894 -11.77 7.86 26.61
C TYR A 894 -13.29 7.96 26.40
N SER A 895 -14.05 6.97 26.89
CA SER A 895 -15.51 6.96 26.82
C SER A 895 -16.14 8.07 27.68
N ALA A 896 -15.69 8.25 28.92
CA ALA A 896 -16.21 9.27 29.83
C ALA A 896 -15.98 10.69 29.28
N VAL A 897 -14.76 10.99 28.84
CA VAL A 897 -14.38 12.31 28.35
C VAL A 897 -15.11 12.67 27.06
N LEU A 898 -15.20 11.75 26.08
CA LEU A 898 -15.93 12.02 24.84
C LEU A 898 -17.44 12.19 25.06
N GLY A 899 -18.00 11.54 26.09
CA GLY A 899 -19.42 11.61 26.44
C GLY A 899 -19.81 12.71 27.43
N GLY A 900 -18.86 13.29 28.17
CA GLY A 900 -19.14 14.16 29.30
C GLY A 900 -19.82 13.43 30.47
N VAL A 901 -19.44 12.16 30.69
CA VAL A 901 -19.98 11.26 31.72
C VAL A 901 -19.20 11.38 33.03
#